data_AF-A0A367XSY9-F1
#
_entry.id   AF-A0A367XSY9-F1
#
_cell.length_a   1.000
_cell.length_b   1.000
_cell.length_c   1.000
_cell.angle_alpha   90.00
_cell.angle_beta   90.00
_cell.angle_gamma   90.00
#
_symmetry.space_group_name_H-M   'P 1'
#
loop_
_entity.id
_entity.type
_entity.pdbx_description
1 polymer ?
#
loop_
_entity_poly.entity_id
_entity_poly.type
_entity_poly.pdbx_seq_one_letter_code
_entity_poly.pdbx_strand_id
1 'polypeptide(L)'
;MVQLDTEETQELLAVTASTNHHGSSSSKFEKSSLLAALQRQKTSTFPKKLWEFFKINLLGYRNGFEEYVIRHEASDCSLIAKYCETITVDLSKQDSLSVDSVTLNTVHTSHPLVNFMKNEANQQLSSDDQVDVSRELHESPIIVFIHGLGGQMGQFEPLMGLLSQCLETLSLDLPGFGSSKLKFNDDYKIVSHISEEDKSKISGSIARMKWEDFTTDNIVTIVYEFIQQQVPDNKKVVLVGHSMGTHISIKLAKKLPKHKVEGMILLSPPALLDDTSAETVTPKSHGLLSMLKVFTHLPWLFNYFRTWDRLEGLTSASVVRQLSKTGNKIYNSLRQFRWNLDVNSEIVLRYIYGFKKATTSELITAISNFNDNPEDKHVYEKTVFICGAEDQMTPVSTIFKSDEFLTKTFDRKVSAAIEVKNVGHSLLLVKPEFISGIILDHLELKFPERLHLSPAWVLKIKAVTSGDKWGLKNIAKWSQIQPVSSNITRRSGQDKAPLLGMKTLREGDVEHSPKILEERFYGPLSASNDVKGHLIAIVDISADIPPYSPKSFSHIKYYKCATVSKVVPDQSAIRRFIQLVNDILSENEVENPLIAVHCHYGFNRTGFLICCYLIEVLGWSVKEAVEGFKAAKPPGIKHPHFIDALYVRYEN
;
A
#
# COMPACT_ATOMS: atom_id res chain seq x y z
N MET A 1 -32.70 -12.46 -15.76
CA MET A 1 -32.26 -11.72 -14.57
C MET A 1 -31.20 -12.56 -13.89
N VAL A 2 -29.94 -12.14 -13.99
CA VAL A 2 -28.83 -12.77 -13.27
C VAL A 2 -28.82 -12.11 -11.89
N GLN A 3 -29.00 -12.88 -10.81
CA GLN A 3 -28.80 -12.38 -9.45
C GLN A 3 -27.32 -11.99 -9.34
N LEU A 4 -27.05 -10.69 -9.30
CA LEU A 4 -25.76 -10.15 -8.91
C LEU A 4 -25.57 -10.40 -7.42
N ASP A 5 -24.37 -10.82 -7.05
CA ASP A 5 -24.01 -11.15 -5.68
C ASP A 5 -24.09 -9.87 -4.82
N THR A 6 -24.76 -9.97 -3.68
CA THR A 6 -25.04 -8.82 -2.78
C THR A 6 -23.75 -8.22 -2.21
N GLU A 7 -22.67 -9.00 -2.11
CA GLU A 7 -21.35 -8.54 -1.69
C GLU A 7 -20.66 -7.68 -2.76
N GLU A 8 -20.76 -8.04 -4.05
CA GLU A 8 -20.18 -7.24 -5.15
C GLU A 8 -20.79 -5.83 -5.20
N THR A 9 -22.08 -5.72 -4.90
CA THR A 9 -22.82 -4.46 -4.93
C THR A 9 -22.44 -3.54 -3.76
N GLN A 10 -22.14 -4.09 -2.58
CA GLN A 10 -21.79 -3.34 -1.37
C GLN A 10 -20.34 -2.81 -1.38
N GLU A 11 -19.37 -3.60 -1.86
CA GLU A 11 -17.99 -3.10 -2.04
C GLU A 11 -17.91 -2.03 -3.15
N LEU A 12 -18.72 -2.15 -4.20
CA LEU A 12 -18.82 -1.15 -5.27
C LEU A 12 -19.28 0.20 -4.74
N LEU A 13 -20.24 0.24 -3.81
CA LEU A 13 -20.67 1.49 -3.16
C LEU A 13 -19.55 2.13 -2.33
N ALA A 14 -18.66 1.34 -1.73
CA ALA A 14 -17.52 1.85 -0.97
C ALA A 14 -16.40 2.39 -1.88
N VAL A 15 -16.12 1.72 -3.00
CA VAL A 15 -15.13 2.18 -4.00
C VAL A 15 -15.65 3.36 -4.81
N THR A 16 -16.97 3.48 -5.03
CA THR A 16 -17.58 4.67 -5.66
C THR A 16 -17.91 5.80 -4.69
N ALA A 17 -17.92 5.60 -3.37
CA ALA A 17 -18.08 6.69 -2.41
C ALA A 17 -16.93 7.73 -2.46
N SER A 18 -15.78 7.38 -3.06
CA SER A 18 -14.69 8.32 -3.40
C SER A 18 -14.96 9.12 -4.69
N THR A 19 -16.06 8.82 -5.40
CA THR A 19 -16.54 9.51 -6.60
C THR A 19 -18.04 9.85 -6.45
N ASN A 20 -18.35 11.08 -6.03
CA ASN A 20 -19.69 11.60 -5.71
C ASN A 20 -20.81 11.37 -6.77
N HIS A 21 -21.30 10.15 -7.00
CA HIS A 21 -22.48 9.88 -7.85
C HIS A 21 -23.22 8.58 -7.46
N HIS A 22 -24.12 8.66 -6.47
CA HIS A 22 -24.91 7.51 -5.97
C HIS A 22 -26.22 7.21 -6.72
N GLY A 23 -26.42 7.70 -7.96
CA GLY A 23 -27.70 7.53 -8.69
C GLY A 23 -27.67 6.78 -10.03
N SER A 24 -26.56 6.76 -10.77
CA SER A 24 -26.52 6.27 -12.17
C SER A 24 -25.60 5.08 -12.44
N SER A 25 -24.81 4.65 -11.45
CA SER A 25 -23.77 3.63 -11.60
C SER A 25 -24.31 2.20 -11.82
N SER A 26 -25.41 1.84 -11.15
CA SER A 26 -26.05 0.51 -11.27
C SER A 26 -26.56 0.25 -12.70
N SER A 27 -27.28 1.21 -13.30
CA SER A 27 -27.79 1.09 -14.68
C SER A 27 -26.68 0.98 -15.73
N LYS A 28 -25.57 1.71 -15.54
CA LYS A 28 -24.42 1.68 -16.45
C LYS A 28 -23.73 0.31 -16.46
N PHE A 29 -23.53 -0.28 -15.28
CA PHE A 29 -22.87 -1.56 -15.11
C PHE A 29 -23.70 -2.73 -15.64
N GLU A 30 -25.02 -2.71 -15.40
CA GLU A 30 -25.95 -3.68 -15.99
C GLU A 30 -25.87 -3.66 -17.52
N LYS A 31 -25.83 -2.47 -18.11
CA LYS A 31 -25.68 -2.29 -19.56
C LYS A 31 -24.32 -2.78 -20.07
N SER A 32 -23.22 -2.48 -19.38
CA SER A 32 -21.88 -3.01 -19.70
C SER A 32 -21.87 -4.54 -19.70
N SER A 33 -22.49 -5.14 -18.68
CA SER A 33 -22.58 -6.60 -18.51
C SER A 33 -23.42 -7.26 -19.61
N LEU A 34 -24.57 -6.66 -19.94
CA LEU A 34 -25.43 -7.12 -21.03
C LEU A 34 -24.70 -7.07 -22.38
N LEU A 35 -24.04 -5.96 -22.70
CA LEU A 35 -23.32 -5.80 -23.96
C LEU A 35 -22.11 -6.75 -24.06
N ALA A 36 -21.40 -6.99 -22.95
CA ALA A 36 -20.33 -7.98 -22.88
C ALA A 36 -20.85 -9.41 -23.15
N ALA A 37 -22.01 -9.77 -22.58
CA ALA A 37 -22.64 -11.07 -22.82
C ALA A 37 -23.09 -11.24 -24.28
N LEU A 38 -23.69 -10.20 -24.88
CA LEU A 38 -24.06 -10.18 -26.29
C LEU A 38 -22.83 -10.31 -27.20
N GLN A 39 -21.74 -9.62 -26.87
CA GLN A 39 -20.49 -9.74 -27.61
C GLN A 39 -19.94 -11.16 -27.54
N ARG A 40 -19.96 -11.79 -26.35
CA ARG A 40 -19.54 -13.19 -26.17
C ARG A 40 -20.39 -14.16 -26.99
N GLN A 41 -21.69 -13.91 -27.14
CA GLN A 41 -22.57 -14.72 -27.98
C GLN A 41 -22.23 -14.58 -29.48
N LYS A 42 -21.83 -13.38 -29.91
CA LYS A 42 -21.37 -13.12 -31.28
C LYS A 42 -20.01 -13.75 -31.58
N THR A 43 -19.23 -14.11 -30.56
CA THR A 43 -17.91 -14.74 -30.74
C THR A 43 -17.84 -16.13 -30.13
N SER A 44 -18.99 -16.77 -29.87
CA SER A 44 -19.09 -18.02 -29.11
C SER A 44 -18.51 -19.23 -29.86
N THR A 45 -18.40 -19.15 -31.19
CA THR A 45 -17.83 -20.21 -32.03
C THR A 45 -16.86 -19.61 -33.02
N PHE A 46 -15.92 -20.41 -33.52
CA PHE A 46 -14.92 -19.97 -34.49
C PHE A 46 -15.53 -19.32 -35.74
N PRO A 47 -16.58 -19.89 -36.40
CA PRO A 47 -17.21 -19.24 -37.56
C PRO A 47 -17.83 -17.88 -37.23
N LYS A 48 -18.48 -17.75 -36.07
CA LYS A 48 -19.08 -16.47 -35.66
C LYS A 48 -18.00 -15.42 -35.35
N LYS A 49 -16.92 -15.82 -34.66
CA LYS A 49 -15.76 -14.95 -34.41
C LYS A 49 -15.10 -14.50 -35.71
N LEU A 50 -14.92 -15.41 -36.68
CA LEU A 50 -14.39 -15.09 -38.00
C LEU A 50 -15.29 -14.12 -38.78
N TRP A 51 -16.60 -14.27 -38.67
CA TRP A 51 -17.57 -13.36 -39.28
C TRP A 51 -17.51 -11.95 -38.68
N GLU A 52 -17.45 -11.83 -37.36
CA GLU A 52 -17.27 -10.53 -36.70
C GLU A 52 -15.91 -9.91 -37.03
N PHE A 53 -14.85 -10.72 -37.12
CA PHE A 53 -13.54 -10.28 -37.57
C PHE A 53 -13.59 -9.69 -38.99
N PHE A 54 -14.26 -10.37 -39.93
CA PHE A 54 -14.43 -9.93 -41.31
C PHE A 54 -15.23 -8.62 -41.39
N LYS A 55 -16.35 -8.52 -40.64
CA LYS A 55 -17.15 -7.29 -40.58
C LYS A 55 -16.32 -6.07 -40.16
N ILE A 56 -15.53 -6.21 -39.10
CA ILE A 56 -14.75 -5.08 -38.57
C ILE A 56 -13.63 -4.69 -39.53
N ASN A 57 -12.86 -5.67 -39.99
CA ASN A 57 -11.62 -5.41 -40.70
C ASN A 57 -11.78 -5.20 -42.22
N LEU A 58 -12.74 -5.88 -42.86
CA LEU A 58 -12.94 -5.82 -44.32
C LEU A 58 -14.15 -4.98 -44.72
N LEU A 59 -15.20 -4.94 -43.89
CA LEU A 59 -16.41 -4.17 -44.18
C LEU A 59 -16.51 -2.85 -43.39
N GLY A 60 -15.55 -2.55 -42.51
CA GLY A 60 -15.48 -1.28 -41.77
C GLY A 60 -16.54 -1.09 -40.67
N TYR A 61 -17.21 -2.16 -40.21
CA TYR A 61 -18.17 -2.06 -39.12
C TYR A 61 -17.48 -1.77 -37.79
N ARG A 62 -18.10 -0.95 -36.94
CA ARG A 62 -17.64 -0.72 -35.57
C ARG A 62 -18.15 -1.81 -34.63
N ASN A 63 -17.32 -2.22 -33.68
CA ASN A 63 -17.74 -3.12 -32.61
C ASN A 63 -18.54 -2.32 -31.56
N GLY A 64 -19.85 -2.61 -31.45
CA GLY A 64 -20.73 -1.86 -30.55
C GLY A 64 -20.39 -1.99 -29.06
N PHE A 65 -19.75 -3.10 -28.64
CA PHE A 65 -19.28 -3.24 -27.26
C PHE A 65 -18.03 -2.37 -27.02
N GLU A 66 -17.04 -2.42 -27.92
CA GLU A 66 -15.85 -1.56 -27.83
C GLU A 66 -16.25 -0.08 -27.84
N GLU A 67 -17.15 0.34 -28.74
CA GLU A 67 -17.65 1.72 -28.85
C GLU A 67 -18.37 2.18 -27.58
N TYR A 68 -19.15 1.30 -26.96
CA TYR A 68 -19.77 1.60 -25.68
C TYR A 68 -18.72 1.80 -24.58
N VAL A 69 -17.74 0.90 -24.49
CA VAL A 69 -16.67 0.95 -23.48
C VAL A 69 -15.87 2.25 -23.58
N ILE A 70 -15.39 2.64 -24.77
CA ILE A 70 -14.60 3.87 -24.95
C ILE A 70 -15.37 5.14 -24.60
N ARG A 71 -16.68 5.19 -24.85
CA ARG A 71 -17.52 6.38 -24.60
C ARG A 71 -18.00 6.50 -23.15
N HIS A 72 -18.09 5.39 -22.42
CA HIS A 72 -18.73 5.38 -21.10
C HIS A 72 -17.74 5.08 -19.98
N GLU A 73 -16.68 4.31 -20.23
CA GLU A 73 -15.61 4.04 -19.29
C GLU A 73 -14.42 4.96 -19.53
N ALA A 74 -14.04 5.73 -18.49
CA ALA A 74 -12.88 6.60 -18.58
C ALA A 74 -11.60 5.77 -18.60
N SER A 75 -10.60 6.15 -19.41
CA SER A 75 -9.30 5.46 -19.40
C SER A 75 -8.48 5.79 -18.16
N ASP A 76 -8.60 7.00 -17.63
CA ASP A 76 -7.92 7.52 -16.45
C ASP A 76 -8.84 7.48 -15.20
N CYS A 77 -8.50 8.25 -14.17
CA CYS A 77 -9.21 8.31 -12.88
C CYS A 77 -9.12 9.70 -12.24
N SER A 78 -9.90 9.92 -11.18
CA SER A 78 -10.06 11.22 -10.51
C SER A 78 -8.76 11.75 -9.89
N LEU A 79 -7.93 10.87 -9.33
CA LEU A 79 -6.63 11.26 -8.78
C LEU A 79 -5.74 11.86 -9.88
N ILE A 80 -5.67 11.19 -11.03
CA ILE A 80 -4.90 11.69 -12.18
C ILE A 80 -5.50 13.00 -12.66
N ALA A 81 -6.82 13.06 -12.88
CA ALA A 81 -7.49 14.27 -13.36
C ALA A 81 -7.30 15.50 -12.45
N LYS A 82 -7.08 15.28 -11.15
CA LYS A 82 -6.88 16.34 -10.16
C LYS A 82 -5.47 16.92 -10.18
N TYR A 83 -4.47 16.09 -10.45
CA TYR A 83 -3.05 16.43 -10.30
C TYR A 83 -2.25 16.30 -11.60
N CYS A 84 -2.91 16.01 -12.72
CA CYS A 84 -2.23 15.87 -14.00
C CYS A 84 -1.77 17.23 -14.52
N GLU A 85 -0.56 17.24 -15.02
CA GLU A 85 0.05 18.39 -15.67
C GLU A 85 0.71 17.94 -16.97
N THR A 86 0.83 18.89 -17.91
CA THR A 86 1.60 18.67 -19.14
C THR A 86 2.97 19.32 -18.97
N ILE A 87 4.03 18.53 -19.17
CA ILE A 87 5.40 19.01 -19.06
C ILE A 87 6.16 18.74 -20.36
N THR A 88 7.18 19.53 -20.62
CA THR A 88 8.13 19.29 -21.72
C THR A 88 9.49 18.99 -21.13
N VAL A 89 9.97 17.77 -21.35
CA VAL A 89 11.29 17.32 -20.91
C VAL A 89 12.30 17.78 -21.95
N ASP A 90 13.28 18.57 -21.52
CA ASP A 90 14.42 18.95 -22.36
C ASP A 90 15.37 17.75 -22.54
N LEU A 91 15.68 17.42 -23.78
CA LEU A 91 16.53 16.32 -24.21
C LEU A 91 17.69 16.80 -25.08
N SER A 92 17.88 18.11 -25.23
CA SER A 92 18.88 18.73 -26.11
C SER A 92 20.34 18.31 -25.80
N LYS A 93 20.59 17.79 -24.60
CA LYS A 93 21.90 17.27 -24.17
C LYS A 93 22.12 15.79 -24.46
N GLN A 94 21.14 15.10 -25.05
CA GLN A 94 21.14 13.65 -25.21
C GLN A 94 21.23 13.25 -26.69
N ASP A 95 22.45 13.00 -27.17
CA ASP A 95 22.72 12.66 -28.57
C ASP A 95 22.08 11.35 -29.05
N SER A 96 21.64 10.49 -28.13
CA SER A 96 21.03 9.19 -28.45
C SER A 96 19.57 9.30 -28.90
N LEU A 97 18.94 10.47 -28.75
CA LEU A 97 17.56 10.74 -29.09
C LEU A 97 17.49 11.63 -30.34
N SER A 98 16.50 11.37 -31.20
CA SER A 98 16.33 12.15 -32.44
C SER A 98 15.59 13.49 -32.26
N VAL A 99 15.19 13.80 -31.03
CA VAL A 99 14.42 15.00 -30.66
C VAL A 99 15.06 15.71 -29.48
N ASP A 100 15.05 17.05 -29.51
CA ASP A 100 15.59 17.88 -28.42
C ASP A 100 14.63 18.04 -27.25
N SER A 101 13.37 17.62 -27.39
CA SER A 101 12.39 17.64 -26.30
C SER A 101 11.22 16.71 -26.56
N VAL A 102 10.57 16.26 -25.48
CA VAL A 102 9.33 15.49 -25.53
C VAL A 102 8.32 16.03 -24.53
N THR A 103 7.07 16.22 -24.97
CA THR A 103 5.98 16.70 -24.13
C THR A 103 5.14 15.53 -23.64
N LEU A 104 5.00 15.39 -22.32
CA LEU A 104 4.38 14.24 -21.67
C LEU A 104 3.38 14.68 -20.59
N ASN A 105 2.42 13.81 -20.32
CA ASN A 105 1.52 13.92 -19.18
C ASN A 105 2.22 13.38 -17.93
N THR A 106 2.18 14.15 -16.84
CA THR A 106 2.78 13.83 -15.53
C THR A 106 1.75 14.02 -14.43
N VAL A 107 1.97 13.40 -13.27
CA VAL A 107 1.27 13.70 -12.03
C VAL A 107 2.29 13.91 -10.93
N HIS A 108 2.17 15.04 -10.25
CA HIS A 108 2.97 15.37 -9.06
C HIS A 108 2.05 15.73 -7.91
N THR A 109 2.08 14.95 -6.84
CA THR A 109 1.36 15.28 -5.60
C THR A 109 2.38 15.66 -4.55
N SER A 110 2.38 16.94 -4.16
CA SER A 110 3.25 17.45 -3.10
C SER A 110 2.96 16.77 -1.76
N HIS A 111 3.97 16.70 -0.91
CA HIS A 111 3.81 16.18 0.44
C HIS A 111 2.69 16.91 1.21
N PRO A 112 1.78 16.21 1.92
CA PRO A 112 0.58 16.81 2.53
C PRO A 112 0.89 17.89 3.57
N LEU A 113 2.05 17.81 4.24
CA LEU A 113 2.50 18.86 5.16
C LEU A 113 2.86 20.16 4.46
N VAL A 114 3.24 20.17 3.18
CA VAL A 114 3.58 21.41 2.44
C VAL A 114 2.39 22.36 2.44
N ASN A 115 1.20 21.86 2.09
CA ASN A 115 -0.01 22.68 2.08
C ASN A 115 -0.52 22.98 3.49
N PHE A 116 -0.33 22.05 4.44
CA PHE A 116 -0.69 22.26 5.83
C PHE A 116 0.11 23.42 6.46
N MET A 117 1.41 23.51 6.18
CA MET A 117 2.31 24.55 6.68
C MET A 117 2.07 25.92 6.00
N LYS A 118 1.54 25.96 4.77
CA LYS A 118 1.19 27.21 4.08
C LYS A 118 0.03 27.96 4.73
N ASN A 119 -0.79 27.30 5.56
CA ASN A 119 -1.90 27.95 6.23
C ASN A 119 -1.38 28.76 7.44
N GLU A 120 -1.50 30.08 7.38
CA GLU A 120 -0.98 31.02 8.41
C GLU A 120 -1.54 30.74 9.82
N ALA A 121 -2.76 30.19 9.93
CA ALA A 121 -3.34 29.79 11.20
C ALA A 121 -2.54 28.68 11.92
N ASN A 122 -1.79 27.87 11.16
CA ASN A 122 -0.94 26.79 11.66
C ASN A 122 0.50 27.24 11.97
N GLN A 123 0.86 28.50 11.65
CA GLN A 123 2.21 29.05 11.89
C GLN A 123 2.33 29.78 13.24
N GLN A 124 1.22 29.95 13.96
CA GLN A 124 1.18 30.68 15.23
C GLN A 124 1.31 29.72 16.42
N LEU A 125 2.51 29.30 16.83
CA LEU A 125 2.82 28.89 18.23
C LEU A 125 4.33 28.64 18.50
N SER A 126 4.75 29.07 19.70
CA SER A 126 6.05 29.05 20.42
C SER A 126 7.34 28.58 19.71
N SER A 127 8.35 29.46 19.74
CA SER A 127 9.73 29.31 19.24
C SER A 127 10.56 28.16 19.81
N ASP A 128 10.16 27.54 20.92
CA ASP A 128 10.96 26.54 21.64
C ASP A 128 10.71 25.08 21.16
N ASP A 129 9.62 24.83 20.42
CA ASP A 129 9.20 23.48 19.98
C ASP A 129 9.12 23.35 18.43
N GLN A 130 9.72 24.27 17.68
CA GLN A 130 9.70 24.22 16.22
C GLN A 130 10.56 23.04 15.73
N VAL A 131 9.93 21.87 15.55
CA VAL A 131 10.45 20.85 14.64
C VAL A 131 10.67 21.54 13.31
N ASP A 132 11.89 21.49 12.78
CA ASP A 132 12.19 22.03 11.45
C ASP A 132 11.56 21.10 10.39
N VAL A 133 10.23 21.21 10.25
CA VAL A 133 9.43 20.46 9.29
C VAL A 133 9.95 20.71 7.87
N SER A 134 10.55 21.88 7.62
CA SER A 134 11.14 22.20 6.32
C SER A 134 12.33 21.30 6.01
N ARG A 135 13.21 21.08 6.99
CA ARG A 135 14.32 20.12 6.86
C ARG A 135 13.81 18.69 6.68
N GLU A 136 12.86 18.24 7.49
CA GLU A 136 12.33 16.88 7.39
C GLU A 136 11.64 16.62 6.03
N LEU A 137 10.88 17.59 5.53
CA LEU A 137 10.25 17.51 4.20
C LEU A 137 11.25 17.53 3.05
N HIS A 138 12.39 18.17 3.27
CA HIS A 138 13.48 18.19 2.31
C HIS A 138 14.23 16.84 2.31
N GLU A 139 14.41 16.20 3.47
CA GLU A 139 15.07 14.89 3.56
C GLU A 139 14.16 13.73 3.12
N SER A 140 12.83 13.89 3.21
CA SER A 140 11.85 12.89 2.73
C SER A 140 11.98 12.64 1.22
N PRO A 141 12.09 11.37 0.79
CA PRO A 141 12.17 11.01 -0.62
C PRO A 141 10.84 11.18 -1.35
N ILE A 142 10.92 11.25 -2.68
CA ILE A 142 9.78 11.24 -3.59
C ILE A 142 9.57 9.81 -4.13
N ILE A 143 8.34 9.31 -4.10
CA ILE A 143 8.01 8.01 -4.70
C ILE A 143 7.72 8.21 -6.19
N VAL A 144 8.53 7.58 -7.06
CA VAL A 144 8.44 7.71 -8.51
C VAL A 144 7.86 6.44 -9.13
N PHE A 145 6.71 6.54 -9.80
CA PHE A 145 6.03 5.40 -10.42
C PHE A 145 6.28 5.31 -11.92
N ILE A 146 6.70 4.12 -12.38
CA ILE A 146 7.04 3.83 -13.78
C ILE A 146 6.24 2.62 -14.26
N HIS A 147 5.31 2.85 -15.19
CA HIS A 147 4.42 1.81 -15.68
C HIS A 147 5.08 0.89 -16.73
N GLY A 148 4.41 -0.23 -17.02
CA GLY A 148 4.86 -1.21 -18.01
C GLY A 148 4.37 -0.96 -19.44
N LEU A 149 4.70 -1.89 -20.35
CA LEU A 149 4.29 -1.84 -21.76
C LEU A 149 2.76 -1.89 -21.88
N GLY A 150 2.16 -0.92 -22.58
CA GLY A 150 0.70 -0.83 -22.69
C GLY A 150 0.00 -0.43 -21.39
N GLY A 151 0.77 -0.01 -20.38
CA GLY A 151 0.28 0.53 -19.13
C GLY A 151 0.12 2.05 -19.16
N GLN A 152 -0.14 2.63 -18.00
CA GLN A 152 -0.27 4.08 -17.77
C GLN A 152 -0.21 4.39 -16.27
N MET A 153 0.06 5.65 -15.90
CA MET A 153 0.20 6.06 -14.49
C MET A 153 -1.04 5.72 -13.65
N GLY A 154 -2.25 5.78 -14.23
CA GLY A 154 -3.51 5.49 -13.53
C GLY A 154 -3.64 4.05 -13.02
N GLN A 155 -2.75 3.13 -13.43
CA GLN A 155 -2.68 1.77 -12.86
C GLN A 155 -2.15 1.75 -11.42
N PHE A 156 -1.43 2.80 -11.01
CA PHE A 156 -0.91 2.95 -9.66
C PHE A 156 -1.86 3.72 -8.73
N GLU A 157 -3.05 4.14 -9.19
CA GLU A 157 -3.93 5.02 -8.43
C GLU A 157 -4.24 4.55 -7.01
N PRO A 158 -4.54 3.27 -6.73
CA PRO A 158 -4.84 2.85 -5.37
C PRO A 158 -3.65 3.06 -4.42
N LEU A 159 -2.43 2.81 -4.92
CA LEU A 159 -1.20 2.97 -4.16
C LEU A 159 -0.80 4.45 -4.02
N MET A 160 -0.91 5.23 -5.09
CA MET A 160 -0.68 6.68 -5.07
C MET A 160 -1.66 7.40 -4.14
N GLY A 161 -2.92 6.99 -4.12
CA GLY A 161 -3.96 7.57 -3.26
C GLY A 161 -3.67 7.40 -1.77
N LEU A 162 -3.07 6.26 -1.38
CA LEU A 162 -2.64 6.01 -0.01
C LEU A 162 -1.33 6.71 0.32
N LEU A 163 -0.30 6.56 -0.53
CA LEU A 163 1.02 7.14 -0.27
C LEU A 163 1.00 8.67 -0.27
N SER A 164 0.18 9.32 -1.11
CA SER A 164 0.03 10.77 -1.11
C SER A 164 -0.53 11.36 0.20
N GLN A 165 -1.07 10.53 1.09
CA GLN A 165 -1.49 10.94 2.45
C GLN A 165 -0.30 11.11 3.41
N CYS A 166 0.87 10.57 3.08
CA CYS A 166 2.06 10.65 3.92
C CYS A 166 3.37 10.95 3.17
N LEU A 167 3.36 11.01 1.84
CA LEU A 167 4.55 11.12 1.01
C LEU A 167 4.30 12.01 -0.21
N GLU A 168 5.39 12.45 -0.81
CA GLU A 168 5.40 13.10 -2.12
C GLU A 168 5.46 12.03 -3.22
N THR A 169 4.59 12.13 -4.23
CA THR A 169 4.50 11.14 -5.31
C THR A 169 4.64 11.79 -6.68
N LEU A 170 5.38 11.14 -7.57
CA LEU A 170 5.62 11.60 -8.94
C LEU A 170 5.43 10.44 -9.92
N SER A 171 4.79 10.67 -11.06
CA SER A 171 4.68 9.68 -12.13
C SER A 171 4.53 10.35 -13.48
N LEU A 172 4.89 9.66 -14.54
CA LEU A 172 4.68 10.10 -15.92
C LEU A 172 4.08 8.98 -16.76
N ASP A 173 3.29 9.36 -17.74
CA ASP A 173 2.91 8.46 -18.82
C ASP A 173 4.06 8.43 -19.83
N LEU A 174 4.66 7.25 -20.01
CA LEU A 174 5.76 7.03 -20.94
C LEU A 174 5.33 7.40 -22.38
N PRO A 175 6.27 7.83 -23.24
CA PRO A 175 5.98 8.26 -24.60
C PRO A 175 5.04 7.31 -25.36
N GLY A 176 3.87 7.81 -25.77
CA GLY A 176 2.86 7.07 -26.54
C GLY A 176 1.84 6.27 -25.72
N PHE A 177 1.90 6.31 -24.39
CA PHE A 177 0.97 5.63 -23.48
C PHE A 177 0.17 6.60 -22.61
N GLY A 178 -0.84 6.11 -21.88
CA GLY A 178 -1.70 6.92 -21.01
C GLY A 178 -2.20 8.16 -21.73
N SER A 179 -2.08 9.35 -21.15
CA SER A 179 -2.42 10.61 -21.82
C SER A 179 -1.24 11.23 -22.61
N SER A 180 -0.05 10.64 -22.60
CA SER A 180 1.09 10.99 -23.46
C SER A 180 0.96 10.38 -24.87
N LYS A 181 -0.20 10.55 -25.52
CA LYS A 181 -0.58 9.78 -26.73
C LYS A 181 -0.06 10.38 -28.03
N LEU A 182 0.16 9.50 -29.02
CA LEU A 182 0.40 9.88 -30.41
C LEU A 182 -0.82 10.56 -31.06
N LYS A 183 -2.03 10.19 -30.63
CA LYS A 183 -3.29 10.74 -31.14
C LYS A 183 -4.38 10.72 -30.07
N PHE A 184 -5.07 11.84 -29.90
CA PHE A 184 -6.28 11.94 -29.10
C PHE A 184 -7.52 11.64 -29.95
N ASN A 185 -8.56 11.08 -29.32
CA ASN A 185 -9.84 10.81 -29.95
C ASN A 185 -10.94 11.40 -29.07
N ASP A 186 -11.73 12.32 -29.62
CA ASP A 186 -12.74 13.07 -28.87
C ASP A 186 -13.91 12.19 -28.41
N ASP A 187 -14.13 11.05 -29.08
CA ASP A 187 -15.13 10.06 -28.68
C ASP A 187 -14.72 9.28 -27.42
N TYR A 188 -13.47 9.36 -26.99
CA TYR A 188 -12.96 8.58 -25.86
C TYR A 188 -13.19 9.35 -24.57
N LYS A 189 -13.87 8.70 -23.62
CA LYS A 189 -14.04 9.26 -22.29
C LYS A 189 -12.71 9.28 -21.54
N ILE A 190 -12.39 10.47 -21.05
CA ILE A 190 -11.31 10.77 -20.11
C ILE A 190 -11.88 11.67 -19.01
N VAL A 191 -11.35 11.59 -17.79
CA VAL A 191 -11.70 12.44 -16.65
C VAL A 191 -10.82 13.68 -16.63
N SER A 192 -9.55 13.55 -17.02
CA SER A 192 -8.57 14.63 -17.04
C SER A 192 -8.93 15.71 -18.05
N HIS A 193 -8.83 16.97 -17.63
CA HIS A 193 -8.97 18.11 -18.52
C HIS A 193 -7.60 18.48 -19.09
N ILE A 194 -7.36 18.08 -20.36
CA ILE A 194 -6.15 18.43 -21.11
C ILE A 194 -6.54 19.44 -22.18
N SER A 195 -5.87 20.58 -22.23
CA SER A 195 -6.16 21.64 -23.21
C SER A 195 -5.87 21.16 -24.65
N GLU A 196 -6.56 21.71 -25.65
CA GLU A 196 -6.29 21.37 -27.06
C GLU A 196 -4.85 21.72 -27.48
N GLU A 197 -4.29 22.78 -26.89
CA GLU A 197 -2.89 23.14 -27.09
C GLU A 197 -1.94 22.04 -26.57
N ASP A 198 -2.18 21.55 -25.36
CA ASP A 198 -1.36 20.50 -24.76
C ASP A 198 -1.53 19.17 -25.50
N LYS A 199 -2.75 18.81 -25.91
CA LYS A 199 -3.00 17.63 -26.77
C LYS A 199 -2.17 17.70 -28.06
N SER A 200 -2.12 18.88 -28.68
CA SER A 200 -1.34 19.12 -29.90
C SER A 200 0.17 19.03 -29.65
N LYS A 201 0.67 19.63 -28.55
CA LYS A 201 2.09 19.55 -28.15
C LYS A 201 2.52 18.12 -27.87
N ILE A 202 1.74 17.38 -27.08
CA ILE A 202 1.98 15.97 -26.76
C ILE A 202 2.02 15.16 -28.05
N SER A 203 0.94 15.16 -28.84
CA SER A 203 0.83 14.36 -30.07
C SER A 203 1.95 14.71 -31.06
N GLY A 204 2.21 16.01 -31.23
CA GLY A 204 3.26 16.52 -32.12
C GLY A 204 4.66 16.10 -31.69
N SER A 205 4.95 16.09 -30.39
CA SER A 205 6.26 15.65 -29.88
C SER A 205 6.47 14.14 -30.05
N ILE A 206 5.46 13.33 -29.74
CA ILE A 206 5.53 11.87 -29.91
C ILE A 206 5.62 11.48 -31.39
N ALA A 207 4.94 12.21 -32.28
CA ALA A 207 4.99 11.95 -33.71
C ALA A 207 6.37 12.19 -34.34
N ARG A 208 7.18 13.10 -33.76
CA ARG A 208 8.55 13.38 -34.22
C ARG A 208 9.55 12.31 -33.82
N MET A 209 9.26 11.53 -32.78
CA MET A 209 10.16 10.47 -32.31
C MET A 209 10.26 9.32 -33.32
N LYS A 210 11.48 8.86 -33.56
CA LYS A 210 11.81 7.72 -34.42
C LYS A 210 11.74 6.41 -33.64
N TRP A 211 11.79 5.27 -34.33
CA TRP A 211 11.72 3.95 -33.70
C TRP A 211 12.86 3.71 -32.69
N GLU A 212 14.04 4.24 -32.99
CA GLU A 212 15.24 4.15 -32.15
C GLU A 212 15.08 4.89 -30.81
N ASP A 213 14.23 5.93 -30.77
CA ASP A 213 13.95 6.69 -29.54
C ASP A 213 13.14 5.87 -28.52
N PHE A 214 12.45 4.82 -28.97
CA PHE A 214 11.67 3.91 -28.11
C PHE A 214 12.49 2.71 -27.61
N THR A 215 13.81 2.70 -27.82
CA THR A 215 14.69 1.71 -27.18
C THR A 215 14.68 1.86 -25.67
N THR A 216 14.84 0.75 -24.94
CA THR A 216 14.80 0.79 -23.47
C THR A 216 15.79 1.78 -22.89
N ASP A 217 16.99 1.87 -23.45
CA ASP A 217 18.03 2.79 -22.98
C ASP A 217 17.64 4.27 -23.22
N ASN A 218 16.98 4.58 -24.34
CA ASN A 218 16.48 5.93 -24.63
C ASN A 218 15.26 6.32 -23.78
N ILE A 219 14.34 5.38 -23.52
CA ILE A 219 13.24 5.62 -22.57
C ILE A 219 13.80 5.87 -21.16
N VAL A 220 14.82 5.12 -20.73
CA VAL A 220 15.53 5.39 -19.47
C VAL A 220 16.16 6.78 -19.48
N THR A 221 16.73 7.23 -20.59
CA THR A 221 17.26 8.60 -20.74
C THR A 221 16.16 9.66 -20.59
N ILE A 222 14.99 9.47 -21.21
CA ILE A 222 13.86 10.40 -21.06
C ILE A 222 13.41 10.48 -19.60
N VAL A 223 13.26 9.33 -18.93
CA VAL A 223 12.86 9.30 -17.51
C VAL A 223 13.95 9.88 -16.61
N TYR A 224 15.23 9.67 -16.95
CA TYR A 224 16.36 10.28 -16.25
C TYR A 224 16.30 11.81 -16.33
N GLU A 225 16.14 12.38 -17.52
CA GLU A 225 16.04 13.84 -17.71
C GLU A 225 14.80 14.41 -17.03
N PHE A 226 13.66 13.70 -17.11
CA PHE A 226 12.46 14.05 -16.35
C PHE A 226 12.75 14.14 -14.85
N ILE A 227 13.40 13.14 -14.25
CA ILE A 227 13.74 13.18 -12.82
C ILE A 227 14.71 14.32 -12.51
N GLN A 228 15.75 14.54 -13.33
CA GLN A 228 16.70 15.63 -13.10
C GLN A 228 16.02 17.01 -13.14
N GLN A 229 15.01 17.18 -14.00
CA GLN A 229 14.31 18.47 -14.17
C GLN A 229 13.17 18.67 -13.15
N GLN A 230 12.53 17.60 -12.67
CA GLN A 230 11.37 17.68 -11.78
C GLN A 230 11.67 17.38 -10.31
N VAL A 231 12.78 16.69 -10.02
CA VAL A 231 13.18 16.33 -8.65
C VAL A 231 14.38 17.19 -8.23
N PRO A 232 14.26 18.01 -7.17
CA PRO A 232 15.37 18.80 -6.64
C PRO A 232 16.62 17.94 -6.38
N ASP A 233 17.82 18.46 -6.67
CA ASP A 233 19.09 17.72 -6.59
C ASP A 233 19.33 17.06 -5.24
N ASN A 234 18.96 17.77 -4.19
CA ASN A 234 19.06 17.41 -2.79
C ASN A 234 18.01 16.38 -2.31
N LYS A 235 16.96 16.12 -3.10
CA LYS A 235 15.94 15.11 -2.77
C LYS A 235 16.28 13.75 -3.34
N LYS A 236 15.98 12.71 -2.57
CA LYS A 236 16.09 11.32 -2.99
C LYS A 236 14.80 10.79 -3.60
N VAL A 237 14.88 9.66 -4.28
CA VAL A 237 13.72 8.98 -4.88
C VAL A 237 13.62 7.52 -4.50
N VAL A 238 12.41 6.99 -4.37
CA VAL A 238 12.14 5.54 -4.33
C VAL A 238 11.44 5.17 -5.63
N LEU A 239 11.97 4.20 -6.37
CA LEU A 239 11.43 3.82 -7.67
C LEU A 239 10.42 2.68 -7.52
N VAL A 240 9.20 2.88 -8.04
CA VAL A 240 8.16 1.85 -8.12
C VAL A 240 7.95 1.49 -9.59
N GLY A 241 8.39 0.31 -9.99
CA GLY A 241 8.27 -0.17 -11.37
C GLY A 241 7.24 -1.29 -11.48
N HIS A 242 6.44 -1.32 -12.56
CA HIS A 242 5.57 -2.45 -12.88
C HIS A 242 5.93 -3.08 -14.23
N SER A 243 6.03 -4.41 -14.28
CA SER A 243 6.29 -5.16 -15.52
C SER A 243 7.56 -4.65 -16.24
N MET A 244 7.46 -4.24 -17.52
CA MET A 244 8.55 -3.57 -18.26
C MET A 244 9.16 -2.39 -17.48
N GLY A 245 8.35 -1.67 -16.72
CA GLY A 245 8.78 -0.56 -15.87
C GLY A 245 9.84 -0.98 -14.84
N THR A 246 9.88 -2.25 -14.42
CA THR A 246 10.93 -2.76 -13.51
C THR A 246 12.31 -2.75 -14.16
N HIS A 247 12.42 -3.09 -15.45
CA HIS A 247 13.69 -2.99 -16.18
C HIS A 247 14.12 -1.53 -16.38
N ILE A 248 13.17 -0.62 -16.62
CA ILE A 248 13.43 0.81 -16.69
C ILE A 248 13.94 1.31 -15.32
N SER A 249 13.28 0.94 -14.21
CA SER A 249 13.70 1.30 -12.85
C SER A 249 15.11 0.83 -12.52
N ILE A 250 15.47 -0.41 -12.88
CA ILE A 250 16.81 -0.96 -12.63
C ILE A 250 17.88 -0.16 -13.40
N LYS A 251 17.68 0.03 -14.71
CA LYS A 251 18.61 0.78 -15.55
C LYS A 251 18.71 2.26 -15.13
N LEU A 252 17.59 2.84 -14.72
CA LEU A 252 17.51 4.21 -14.21
C LEU A 252 18.25 4.36 -12.88
N ALA A 253 18.09 3.44 -11.93
CA ALA A 253 18.81 3.44 -10.66
C ALA A 253 20.33 3.30 -10.84
N LYS A 254 20.76 2.55 -11.87
CA LYS A 254 22.17 2.50 -12.29
C LYS A 254 22.64 3.83 -12.89
N LYS A 255 21.80 4.51 -13.69
CA LYS A 255 22.15 5.74 -14.43
C LYS A 255 22.12 7.00 -13.55
N LEU A 256 21.23 7.07 -12.57
CA LEU A 256 21.13 8.20 -11.63
C LEU A 256 22.39 8.33 -10.76
N PRO A 257 22.72 9.53 -10.27
CA PRO A 257 23.85 9.73 -9.36
C PRO A 257 23.77 8.80 -8.15
N LYS A 258 24.92 8.38 -7.63
CA LYS A 258 25.00 7.55 -6.41
C LYS A 258 24.22 8.21 -5.27
N HIS A 259 23.51 7.40 -4.49
CA HIS A 259 22.63 7.84 -3.39
C HIS A 259 21.42 8.70 -3.77
N LYS A 260 21.16 8.97 -5.06
CA LYS A 260 19.92 9.64 -5.51
C LYS A 260 18.71 8.75 -5.34
N VAL A 261 18.85 7.46 -5.62
CA VAL A 261 17.84 6.44 -5.33
C VAL A 261 18.02 5.97 -3.90
N GLU A 262 16.92 5.81 -3.17
CA GLU A 262 16.91 5.29 -1.80
C GLU A 262 16.47 3.83 -1.75
N GLY A 263 15.63 3.38 -2.68
CA GLY A 263 15.19 1.98 -2.79
C GLY A 263 14.35 1.70 -4.02
N MET A 264 13.97 0.43 -4.21
CA MET A 264 13.19 -0.04 -5.37
C MET A 264 12.06 -0.99 -4.98
N ILE A 265 10.87 -0.76 -5.52
CA ILE A 265 9.71 -1.64 -5.40
C ILE A 265 9.37 -2.14 -6.81
N LEU A 266 9.52 -3.45 -7.04
CA LEU A 266 9.44 -4.05 -8.37
C LEU A 266 8.24 -5.00 -8.43
N LEU A 267 7.20 -4.57 -9.15
CA LEU A 267 5.90 -5.24 -9.25
C LEU A 267 5.83 -6.09 -10.53
N SER A 268 5.58 -7.39 -10.38
CA SER A 268 5.56 -8.40 -11.45
C SER A 268 6.73 -8.26 -12.44
N PRO A 269 8.00 -8.31 -11.96
CA PRO A 269 9.17 -8.12 -12.82
C PRO A 269 9.35 -9.32 -13.78
N PRO A 270 9.52 -9.07 -15.09
CA PRO A 270 9.95 -10.11 -16.02
C PRO A 270 11.38 -10.55 -15.73
N ALA A 271 11.73 -11.76 -16.18
CA ALA A 271 13.08 -12.30 -15.99
C ALA A 271 14.16 -11.42 -16.63
N LEU A 272 15.20 -11.12 -15.85
CA LEU A 272 16.40 -10.40 -16.28
C LEU A 272 17.20 -11.22 -17.30
N LEU A 273 18.14 -10.54 -17.96
CA LEU A 273 19.18 -11.22 -18.74
C LEU A 273 20.33 -11.58 -17.78
N ASP A 274 20.64 -12.87 -17.66
CA ASP A 274 21.82 -13.30 -16.90
C ASP A 274 23.08 -13.04 -17.72
N ASP A 275 23.92 -12.15 -17.21
CA ASP A 275 25.24 -11.79 -17.76
C ASP A 275 26.38 -12.08 -16.78
N THR A 276 26.08 -12.72 -15.65
CA THR A 276 27.05 -13.02 -14.58
C THR A 276 27.42 -14.49 -14.49
N SER A 277 26.57 -15.40 -14.97
CA SER A 277 26.88 -16.82 -15.04
C SER A 277 27.81 -17.14 -16.22
N ALA A 278 28.90 -17.89 -15.98
CA ALA A 278 29.78 -18.40 -17.04
C ALA A 278 29.11 -19.48 -17.94
N GLU A 279 27.96 -20.01 -17.52
CA GLU A 279 27.15 -20.88 -18.36
C GLU A 279 26.40 -20.03 -19.38
N THR A 280 26.81 -20.13 -20.65
CA THR A 280 26.08 -19.59 -21.80
C THR A 280 24.77 -20.35 -21.98
N VAL A 281 23.78 -20.05 -21.16
CA VAL A 281 22.40 -20.46 -21.42
C VAL A 281 21.94 -19.64 -22.63
N THR A 282 22.06 -20.23 -23.82
CA THR A 282 21.34 -19.75 -25.00
C THR A 282 19.87 -19.57 -24.60
N PRO A 283 19.31 -18.36 -24.68
CA PRO A 283 17.92 -18.17 -24.29
C PRO A 283 17.07 -18.91 -25.31
N LYS A 284 16.50 -20.07 -24.93
CA LYS A 284 15.39 -20.69 -25.64
C LYS A 284 14.15 -19.81 -25.47
N SER A 285 14.16 -18.64 -26.10
CA SER A 285 13.06 -17.68 -26.11
C SER A 285 12.13 -17.98 -27.30
N HIS A 286 11.47 -19.14 -27.28
CA HIS A 286 10.22 -19.30 -28.03
C HIS A 286 9.08 -18.72 -27.20
N GLY A 287 9.05 -17.38 -27.07
CA GLY A 287 8.06 -16.64 -26.28
C GLY A 287 7.25 -15.68 -27.14
N LEU A 288 6.14 -15.18 -26.57
CA LEU A 288 5.23 -14.20 -27.17
C LEU A 288 5.99 -12.99 -27.78
N LEU A 289 7.02 -12.48 -27.09
CA LEU A 289 7.85 -11.37 -27.54
C LEU A 289 8.59 -11.65 -28.86
N SER A 290 9.02 -12.89 -29.10
CA SER A 290 9.69 -13.30 -30.35
C SER A 290 8.71 -13.31 -31.53
N MET A 291 7.48 -13.79 -31.30
CA MET A 291 6.40 -13.71 -32.29
C MET A 291 5.99 -12.25 -32.55
N LEU A 292 5.93 -11.41 -31.51
CA LEU A 292 5.60 -10.00 -31.66
C LEU A 292 6.66 -9.20 -32.43
N LYS A 293 7.93 -9.61 -32.39
CA LYS A 293 8.99 -9.02 -33.23
C LYS A 293 8.76 -9.26 -34.73
N VAL A 294 8.05 -10.31 -35.13
CA VAL A 294 7.68 -10.49 -36.55
C VAL A 294 6.78 -9.34 -37.01
N PHE A 295 5.89 -8.87 -36.14
CA PHE A 295 4.99 -7.77 -36.45
C PHE A 295 5.68 -6.40 -36.59
N THR A 296 6.92 -6.24 -36.11
CA THR A 296 7.65 -4.97 -36.34
C THR A 296 7.97 -4.76 -37.81
N HIS A 297 8.07 -5.84 -38.59
CA HIS A 297 8.27 -5.78 -40.05
C HIS A 297 6.95 -5.65 -40.83
N LEU A 298 5.82 -6.01 -40.23
CA LEU A 298 4.49 -5.94 -40.84
C LEU A 298 3.46 -5.36 -39.86
N PRO A 299 3.52 -4.04 -39.54
CA PRO A 299 2.70 -3.45 -38.47
C PRO A 299 1.18 -3.58 -38.69
N TRP A 300 0.72 -3.62 -39.94
CA TRP A 300 -0.69 -3.79 -40.28
C TRP A 300 -1.25 -5.14 -39.82
N LEU A 301 -0.44 -6.21 -39.85
CA LEU A 301 -0.85 -7.53 -39.34
C LEU A 301 -1.07 -7.53 -37.83
N PHE A 302 -0.35 -6.67 -37.09
CA PHE A 302 -0.54 -6.56 -35.64
C PHE A 302 -1.91 -5.99 -35.28
N ASN A 303 -2.42 -5.05 -36.08
CA ASN A 303 -3.78 -4.53 -35.89
C ASN A 303 -4.84 -5.61 -36.09
N TYR A 304 -4.64 -6.50 -37.07
CA TYR A 304 -5.50 -7.67 -37.26
C TYR A 304 -5.40 -8.64 -36.08
N PHE A 305 -4.19 -8.97 -35.64
CA PHE A 305 -3.97 -9.81 -34.45
C PHE A 305 -4.67 -9.24 -33.21
N ARG A 306 -4.50 -7.93 -32.94
CA ARG A 306 -5.13 -7.27 -31.79
C ARG A 306 -6.65 -7.22 -31.92
N THR A 307 -7.18 -6.99 -33.11
CA THR A 307 -8.62 -7.01 -33.34
C THR A 307 -9.19 -8.40 -33.09
N TRP A 308 -8.52 -9.45 -33.57
CA TRP A 308 -8.89 -10.84 -33.29
C TRP A 308 -8.90 -11.18 -31.79
N ASP A 309 -7.89 -10.72 -31.04
CA ASP A 309 -7.81 -10.91 -29.59
C ASP A 309 -8.97 -10.21 -28.86
N ARG A 310 -9.26 -8.94 -29.19
CA ARG A 310 -10.31 -8.13 -28.52
C ARG A 310 -11.74 -8.57 -28.81
N LEU A 311 -11.99 -9.35 -29.86
CA LEU A 311 -13.33 -9.77 -30.26
C LEU A 311 -14.12 -10.44 -29.12
N GLU A 312 -13.45 -11.18 -28.24
CA GLU A 312 -14.07 -11.84 -27.09
C GLU A 312 -14.35 -10.89 -25.90
N GLY A 313 -14.03 -9.60 -26.04
CA GLY A 313 -14.32 -8.57 -25.07
C GLY A 313 -13.62 -8.83 -23.73
N LEU A 314 -14.42 -8.90 -22.66
CA LEU A 314 -13.93 -9.07 -21.29
C LEU A 314 -13.26 -10.43 -21.02
N THR A 315 -13.46 -11.41 -21.90
CA THR A 315 -12.80 -12.73 -21.82
C THR A 315 -11.66 -12.89 -22.81
N SER A 316 -11.27 -11.80 -23.48
CA SER A 316 -10.12 -11.81 -24.42
C SER A 316 -8.84 -12.27 -23.72
N ALA A 317 -7.96 -12.93 -24.48
CA ALA A 317 -6.73 -13.47 -23.94
C ALA A 317 -5.81 -12.36 -23.37
N SER A 318 -5.80 -11.16 -23.94
CA SER A 318 -5.06 -10.02 -23.37
C SER A 318 -5.57 -9.54 -22.02
N VAL A 319 -6.87 -9.65 -21.74
CA VAL A 319 -7.45 -9.32 -20.43
C VAL A 319 -7.16 -10.44 -19.43
N VAL A 320 -7.41 -11.69 -19.80
CA VAL A 320 -7.23 -12.84 -18.91
C VAL A 320 -5.76 -13.06 -18.54
N ARG A 321 -4.81 -12.76 -19.43
CA ARG A 321 -3.37 -12.85 -19.11
C ARG A 321 -2.92 -11.81 -18.07
N GLN A 322 -3.55 -10.64 -18.05
CA GLN A 322 -3.26 -9.56 -17.09
C GLN A 322 -3.85 -9.84 -15.71
N LEU A 323 -4.95 -10.59 -15.67
CA LEU A 323 -5.66 -10.95 -14.46
C LEU A 323 -5.40 -12.43 -14.10
N SER A 324 -6.18 -12.99 -13.17
CA SER A 324 -6.17 -14.44 -12.87
C SER A 324 -7.01 -15.21 -13.91
N LYS A 325 -6.92 -16.55 -13.92
CA LYS A 325 -7.82 -17.36 -14.78
C LYS A 325 -9.23 -17.46 -14.21
N THR A 326 -9.37 -17.32 -12.89
CA THR A 326 -10.63 -17.50 -12.16
C THR A 326 -10.82 -16.40 -11.11
N GLY A 327 -12.07 -16.12 -10.72
CA GLY A 327 -12.38 -15.18 -9.63
C GLY A 327 -12.21 -13.69 -9.96
N ASN A 328 -12.12 -13.31 -11.24
CA ASN A 328 -12.08 -11.90 -11.62
C ASN A 328 -13.47 -11.26 -11.56
N LYS A 329 -13.57 -10.16 -10.82
CA LYS A 329 -14.69 -9.23 -10.89
C LYS A 329 -14.78 -8.66 -12.31
N ILE A 330 -15.99 -8.55 -12.85
CA ILE A 330 -16.21 -7.99 -14.20
C ILE A 330 -15.68 -6.56 -14.33
N TYR A 331 -15.67 -5.80 -13.23
CA TYR A 331 -15.04 -4.48 -13.13
C TYR A 331 -13.55 -4.52 -13.52
N ASN A 332 -12.78 -5.46 -12.98
CA ASN A 332 -11.34 -5.60 -13.27
C ASN A 332 -11.13 -5.90 -14.76
N SER A 333 -11.91 -6.85 -15.30
CA SER A 333 -11.86 -7.18 -16.73
C SER A 333 -12.23 -5.98 -17.60
N LEU A 334 -13.23 -5.20 -17.20
CA LEU A 334 -13.67 -4.00 -17.92
C LEU A 334 -12.61 -2.90 -17.91
N ARG A 335 -11.98 -2.63 -16.75
CA ARG A 335 -10.89 -1.66 -16.63
C ARG A 335 -9.69 -2.07 -17.49
N GLN A 336 -9.25 -3.32 -17.38
CA GLN A 336 -8.15 -3.83 -18.21
C GLN A 336 -8.47 -3.79 -19.70
N PHE A 337 -9.70 -4.16 -20.09
CA PHE A 337 -10.14 -4.08 -21.49
C PHE A 337 -10.16 -2.64 -22.00
N ARG A 338 -10.62 -1.68 -21.18
CA ARG A 338 -10.61 -0.24 -21.52
C ARG A 338 -9.20 0.29 -21.76
N TRP A 339 -8.21 -0.12 -20.94
CA TRP A 339 -6.80 0.22 -21.17
C TRP A 339 -6.27 -0.43 -22.44
N ASN A 340 -6.60 -1.70 -22.70
CA ASN A 340 -6.19 -2.37 -23.94
C ASN A 340 -6.71 -1.67 -25.21
N LEU A 341 -7.89 -1.02 -25.15
CA LEU A 341 -8.45 -0.21 -26.25
C LEU A 341 -7.74 1.14 -26.44
N ASP A 342 -7.08 1.64 -25.40
CA ASP A 342 -6.36 2.91 -25.40
C ASP A 342 -4.94 2.80 -25.98
N VAL A 343 -4.38 1.59 -25.93
CA VAL A 343 -3.00 1.33 -26.35
C VAL A 343 -2.87 1.39 -27.88
N ASN A 344 -1.99 2.27 -28.37
CA ASN A 344 -1.65 2.39 -29.79
C ASN A 344 -0.71 1.25 -30.25
N SER A 345 -1.10 0.53 -31.31
CA SER A 345 -0.34 -0.61 -31.84
C SER A 345 1.04 -0.25 -32.37
N GLU A 346 1.18 0.89 -33.05
CA GLU A 346 2.45 1.35 -33.62
C GLU A 346 3.44 1.66 -32.49
N ILE A 347 3.01 2.39 -31.46
CA ILE A 347 3.82 2.67 -30.27
C ILE A 347 4.28 1.37 -29.63
N VAL A 348 3.37 0.41 -29.39
CA VAL A 348 3.75 -0.89 -28.80
C VAL A 348 4.82 -1.59 -29.63
N LEU A 349 4.70 -1.61 -30.95
CA LEU A 349 5.71 -2.22 -31.81
C LEU A 349 7.06 -1.50 -31.75
N ARG A 350 7.09 -0.16 -31.65
CA ARG A 350 8.32 0.62 -31.45
C ARG A 350 9.03 0.23 -30.15
N TYR A 351 8.30 0.10 -29.04
CA TYR A 351 8.87 -0.41 -27.78
C TYR A 351 9.35 -1.85 -27.91
N ILE A 352 8.58 -2.75 -28.53
CA ILE A 352 8.97 -4.17 -28.70
C ILE A 352 10.23 -4.31 -29.55
N TYR A 353 10.35 -3.49 -30.60
CA TYR A 353 11.54 -3.42 -31.44
C TYR A 353 12.77 -3.02 -30.63
N GLY A 354 12.65 -1.97 -29.84
CA GLY A 354 13.75 -1.42 -29.04
C GLY A 354 13.95 -2.04 -27.66
N PHE A 355 13.14 -3.03 -27.27
CA PHE A 355 13.15 -3.57 -25.92
C PHE A 355 14.43 -4.38 -25.62
N LYS A 356 15.16 -3.95 -24.59
CA LYS A 356 16.28 -4.67 -24.00
C LYS A 356 16.01 -4.89 -22.51
N LYS A 357 16.14 -6.14 -22.07
CA LYS A 357 16.01 -6.49 -20.66
C LYS A 357 17.15 -5.85 -19.85
N ALA A 358 16.84 -5.48 -18.61
CA ALA A 358 17.88 -5.22 -17.62
C ALA A 358 18.67 -6.49 -17.32
N THR A 359 19.97 -6.35 -17.08
CA THR A 359 20.85 -7.48 -16.76
C THR A 359 21.01 -7.68 -15.26
N THR A 360 21.49 -8.86 -14.87
CA THR A 360 21.88 -9.17 -13.49
C THR A 360 22.96 -8.22 -12.96
N SER A 361 23.96 -7.87 -13.78
CA SER A 361 25.01 -6.91 -13.42
C SER A 361 24.48 -5.49 -13.25
N GLU A 362 23.50 -5.09 -14.07
CA GLU A 362 22.82 -3.80 -13.92
C GLU A 362 22.04 -3.73 -12.61
N LEU A 363 21.35 -4.81 -12.23
CA LEU A 363 20.65 -4.91 -10.95
C LEU A 363 21.60 -4.83 -9.75
N ILE A 364 22.73 -5.54 -9.79
CA ILE A 364 23.76 -5.48 -8.74
C ILE A 364 24.25 -4.03 -8.58
N THR A 365 24.63 -3.40 -9.69
CA THR A 365 25.15 -2.02 -9.68
C THR A 365 24.11 -1.04 -9.14
N ALA A 366 22.85 -1.16 -9.57
CA ALA A 366 21.76 -0.34 -9.09
C ALA A 366 21.57 -0.45 -7.57
N ILE A 367 21.57 -1.67 -7.03
CA ILE A 367 21.39 -1.92 -5.60
C ILE A 367 22.59 -1.40 -4.79
N SER A 368 23.82 -1.65 -5.23
CA SER A 368 25.03 -1.12 -4.58
C SER A 368 24.99 0.40 -4.42
N ASN A 369 24.47 1.12 -5.42
CA ASN A 369 24.40 2.59 -5.38
C ASN A 369 23.57 3.17 -4.21
N PHE A 370 22.69 2.39 -3.58
CA PHE A 370 21.84 2.85 -2.47
C PHE A 370 21.85 1.98 -1.20
N ASN A 371 22.38 0.74 -1.28
CA ASN A 371 22.51 -0.16 -0.13
C ASN A 371 23.89 -0.16 0.54
N ASP A 372 24.90 0.50 -0.02
CA ASP A 372 26.26 0.53 0.53
C ASP A 372 26.45 1.61 1.61
N ASN A 373 25.60 1.61 2.64
CA ASN A 373 25.88 2.34 3.90
C ASN A 373 26.36 1.34 4.98
N PRO A 374 27.66 1.34 5.34
CA PRO A 374 28.21 0.42 6.33
C PRO A 374 27.69 0.66 7.76
N GLU A 375 27.15 1.84 8.05
CA GLU A 375 26.81 2.27 9.42
C GLU A 375 25.37 1.92 9.85
N ASP A 376 24.53 1.40 8.96
CA ASP A 376 23.11 1.15 9.23
C ASP A 376 22.71 -0.31 8.94
N LYS A 377 22.36 -1.05 9.99
CA LYS A 377 22.03 -2.48 9.93
C LYS A 377 20.65 -2.76 9.31
N HIS A 378 19.76 -1.78 9.27
CA HIS A 378 18.40 -1.93 8.70
C HIS A 378 18.35 -1.56 7.21
N VAL A 379 19.40 -0.91 6.68
CA VAL A 379 19.45 -0.33 5.33
C VAL A 379 19.56 -1.33 4.19
N TYR A 380 19.84 -2.60 4.46
CA TYR A 380 20.22 -3.50 3.37
C TYR A 380 19.03 -4.01 2.55
N GLU A 381 17.83 -4.12 3.11
CA GLU A 381 16.68 -4.72 2.42
C GLU A 381 15.76 -3.70 1.71
N LYS A 382 16.30 -2.64 1.11
CA LYS A 382 15.49 -1.57 0.45
C LYS A 382 14.95 -1.92 -0.94
N THR A 383 15.05 -3.19 -1.34
CA THR A 383 14.46 -3.68 -2.58
C THR A 383 13.40 -4.73 -2.29
N VAL A 384 12.20 -4.60 -2.84
CA VAL A 384 11.16 -5.62 -2.74
C VAL A 384 10.63 -6.01 -4.11
N PHE A 385 10.53 -7.31 -4.33
CA PHE A 385 9.89 -7.91 -5.49
C PHE A 385 8.52 -8.45 -5.08
N ILE A 386 7.46 -8.04 -5.78
CA ILE A 386 6.10 -8.51 -5.51
C ILE A 386 5.54 -9.13 -6.78
N CYS A 387 5.02 -10.35 -6.72
CA CYS A 387 4.45 -11.02 -7.90
C CYS A 387 3.21 -11.85 -7.53
N GLY A 388 2.24 -11.90 -8.45
CA GLY A 388 1.05 -12.71 -8.30
C GLY A 388 1.34 -14.20 -8.54
N ALA A 389 0.76 -15.07 -7.71
CA ALA A 389 0.90 -16.53 -7.84
C ALA A 389 0.32 -17.06 -9.17
N GLU A 390 -0.68 -16.37 -9.72
CA GLU A 390 -1.34 -16.71 -10.98
C GLU A 390 -0.88 -15.84 -12.16
N ASP A 391 0.26 -15.15 -12.03
CA ASP A 391 0.79 -14.32 -13.09
C ASP A 391 1.20 -15.15 -14.31
N GLN A 392 0.44 -14.99 -15.39
CA GLN A 392 0.64 -15.71 -16.66
C GLN A 392 1.65 -15.03 -17.60
N MET A 393 2.07 -13.81 -17.27
CA MET A 393 3.02 -13.02 -18.07
C MET A 393 4.43 -13.15 -17.52
N THR A 394 4.57 -13.12 -16.20
CA THR A 394 5.85 -13.20 -15.49
C THR A 394 5.74 -14.24 -14.38
N PRO A 395 6.33 -15.44 -14.53
CA PRO A 395 6.21 -16.49 -13.52
C PRO A 395 6.71 -16.05 -12.15
N VAL A 396 5.97 -16.37 -11.09
CA VAL A 396 6.35 -16.03 -9.70
C VAL A 396 7.74 -16.55 -9.32
N SER A 397 8.19 -17.67 -9.89
CA SER A 397 9.56 -18.18 -9.66
C SER A 397 10.67 -17.17 -10.00
N THR A 398 10.40 -16.19 -10.86
CA THR A 398 11.38 -15.15 -11.23
C THR A 398 11.77 -14.29 -10.03
N ILE A 399 10.82 -13.90 -9.17
CA ILE A 399 11.14 -13.02 -8.03
C ILE A 399 11.99 -13.72 -6.99
N PHE A 400 11.72 -15.01 -6.72
CA PHE A 400 12.51 -15.80 -5.78
C PHE A 400 13.93 -16.07 -6.30
N LYS A 401 14.08 -16.35 -7.61
CA LYS A 401 15.41 -16.50 -8.22
C LYS A 401 16.23 -15.22 -8.14
N SER A 402 15.61 -14.06 -8.40
CA SER A 402 16.29 -12.76 -8.28
C SER A 402 16.71 -12.48 -6.84
N ASP A 403 15.86 -12.78 -5.87
CA ASP A 403 16.11 -12.58 -4.45
C ASP A 403 17.21 -13.51 -3.90
N GLU A 404 17.21 -14.78 -4.31
CA GLU A 404 18.26 -15.75 -3.99
C GLU A 404 19.60 -15.33 -4.61
N PHE A 405 19.59 -14.95 -5.89
CA PHE A 405 20.77 -14.46 -6.61
C PHE A 405 21.40 -13.25 -5.92
N LEU A 406 20.57 -12.27 -5.52
CA LEU A 406 21.04 -11.09 -4.81
C LEU A 406 21.60 -11.43 -3.43
N THR A 407 20.89 -12.28 -2.68
CA THR A 407 21.35 -12.71 -1.35
C THR A 407 22.72 -13.38 -1.43
N LYS A 408 22.93 -14.23 -2.44
CA LYS A 408 24.22 -14.89 -2.69
C LYS A 408 25.30 -13.91 -3.15
N THR A 409 24.96 -12.97 -4.03
CA THR A 409 25.93 -12.02 -4.60
C THR A 409 26.46 -11.03 -3.55
N PHE A 410 25.59 -10.56 -2.64
CA PHE A 410 25.96 -9.60 -1.61
C PHE A 410 26.39 -10.24 -0.28
N ASP A 411 26.33 -11.58 -0.18
CA ASP A 411 26.56 -12.34 1.06
C ASP A 411 25.72 -11.84 2.25
N ARG A 412 24.54 -11.27 1.96
CA ARG A 412 23.59 -10.74 2.94
C ARG A 412 22.23 -10.50 2.28
N LYS A 413 21.19 -10.35 3.11
CA LYS A 413 19.85 -10.05 2.61
C LYS A 413 19.78 -8.59 2.14
N VAL A 414 19.62 -8.39 0.84
CA VAL A 414 19.47 -7.04 0.23
C VAL A 414 18.11 -6.79 -0.42
N SER A 415 17.27 -7.81 -0.47
CA SER A 415 15.95 -7.76 -1.06
C SER A 415 14.98 -8.70 -0.37
N ALA A 416 13.69 -8.51 -0.61
CA ALA A 416 12.63 -9.44 -0.25
C ALA A 416 11.82 -9.85 -1.49
N ALA A 417 11.35 -11.10 -1.55
CA ALA A 417 10.43 -11.60 -2.55
C ALA A 417 9.10 -12.00 -1.91
N ILE A 418 8.00 -11.42 -2.40
CA ILE A 418 6.66 -11.61 -1.84
C ILE A 418 5.72 -12.13 -2.94
N GLU A 419 5.22 -13.35 -2.75
CA GLU A 419 4.18 -13.94 -3.58
C GLU A 419 2.79 -13.58 -3.05
N VAL A 420 1.88 -13.23 -3.96
CA VAL A 420 0.49 -12.89 -3.63
C VAL A 420 -0.47 -13.87 -4.29
N LYS A 421 -1.17 -14.64 -3.45
CA LYS A 421 -2.13 -15.66 -3.90
C LYS A 421 -3.35 -15.06 -4.59
N ASN A 422 -3.86 -15.77 -5.59
CA ASN A 422 -5.07 -15.43 -6.36
C ASN A 422 -4.97 -14.06 -7.05
N VAL A 423 -3.79 -13.72 -7.56
CA VAL A 423 -3.53 -12.47 -8.28
C VAL A 423 -2.69 -12.78 -9.51
N GLY A 424 -3.04 -12.14 -10.63
CA GLY A 424 -2.29 -12.20 -11.89
C GLY A 424 -1.23 -11.09 -12.00
N HIS A 425 -1.02 -10.58 -13.21
CA HIS A 425 0.01 -9.57 -13.50
C HIS A 425 -0.37 -8.16 -13.03
N SER A 426 -1.65 -7.81 -13.05
CA SER A 426 -2.18 -6.50 -12.66
C SER A 426 -2.48 -6.45 -11.16
N LEU A 427 -1.43 -6.56 -10.34
CA LEU A 427 -1.48 -6.66 -8.87
C LEU A 427 -2.40 -5.61 -8.22
N LEU A 428 -2.17 -4.33 -8.54
CA LEU A 428 -2.88 -3.18 -7.97
C LEU A 428 -4.33 -3.05 -8.46
N LEU A 429 -4.72 -3.73 -9.55
CA LEU A 429 -6.10 -3.75 -10.01
C LEU A 429 -6.92 -4.83 -9.28
N VAL A 430 -6.30 -5.95 -8.92
CA VAL A 430 -7.01 -7.11 -8.35
C VAL A 430 -7.11 -7.06 -6.82
N LYS A 431 -6.02 -6.73 -6.13
CA LYS A 431 -5.97 -6.62 -4.66
C LYS A 431 -5.29 -5.32 -4.19
N PRO A 432 -5.82 -4.15 -4.56
CA PRO A 432 -5.17 -2.86 -4.31
C PRO A 432 -4.77 -2.64 -2.85
N GLU A 433 -5.66 -2.93 -1.90
CA GLU A 433 -5.46 -2.65 -0.47
C GLU A 433 -4.37 -3.55 0.11
N PHE A 434 -4.39 -4.83 -0.23
CA PHE A 434 -3.40 -5.80 0.25
C PHE A 434 -2.00 -5.51 -0.31
N ILE A 435 -1.89 -5.23 -1.61
CA ILE A 435 -0.61 -4.90 -2.24
C ILE A 435 -0.07 -3.58 -1.68
N SER A 436 -0.94 -2.58 -1.50
CA SER A 436 -0.53 -1.30 -0.92
C SER A 436 -0.08 -1.43 0.53
N GLY A 437 -0.77 -2.27 1.32
CA GLY A 437 -0.35 -2.61 2.68
C GLY A 437 1.05 -3.24 2.72
N ILE A 438 1.34 -4.22 1.86
CA ILE A 438 2.68 -4.82 1.76
C ILE A 438 3.75 -3.76 1.45
N ILE A 439 3.46 -2.84 0.54
CA ILE A 439 4.41 -1.79 0.15
C ILE A 439 4.62 -0.80 1.30
N LEU A 440 3.55 -0.38 1.97
CA LEU A 440 3.62 0.49 3.14
C LEU A 440 4.41 -0.15 4.28
N ASP A 441 4.13 -1.41 4.61
CA ASP A 441 4.85 -2.18 5.62
C ASP A 441 6.34 -2.29 5.27
N HIS A 442 6.66 -2.51 3.99
CA HIS A 442 8.05 -2.54 3.54
C HIS A 442 8.74 -1.18 3.72
N LEU A 443 8.08 -0.08 3.34
CA LEU A 443 8.60 1.27 3.52
C LEU A 443 8.81 1.58 5.01
N GLU A 444 7.86 1.23 5.88
CA GLU A 444 7.95 1.50 7.32
C GLU A 444 9.01 0.65 8.03
N LEU A 445 9.15 -0.63 7.66
CA LEU A 445 10.04 -1.56 8.35
C LEU A 445 11.49 -1.55 7.84
N LYS A 446 11.71 -1.24 6.56
CA LYS A 446 13.02 -1.41 5.90
C LYS A 446 13.74 -0.11 5.58
N PHE A 447 13.02 1.02 5.58
CA PHE A 447 13.65 2.32 5.36
C PHE A 447 14.00 2.95 6.71
N PRO A 448 15.10 3.71 6.79
CA PRO A 448 15.48 4.40 8.02
C PRO A 448 14.36 5.29 8.55
N GLU A 449 14.09 5.24 9.86
CA GLU A 449 13.06 6.06 10.52
C GLU A 449 13.22 7.56 10.19
N ARG A 450 14.46 8.03 10.01
CA ARG A 450 14.79 9.42 9.63
C ARG A 450 14.23 9.89 8.29
N LEU A 451 13.75 8.97 7.44
CA LEU A 451 13.10 9.34 6.16
C LEU A 451 11.61 9.62 6.33
N HIS A 452 11.06 9.30 7.51
CA HIS A 452 9.72 9.70 7.93
C HIS A 452 8.58 9.26 7.01
N LEU A 453 8.67 8.04 6.47
CA LEU A 453 7.79 7.53 5.42
C LEU A 453 6.43 7.01 5.90
N SER A 454 5.91 7.47 7.06
CA SER A 454 4.72 6.89 7.68
C SER A 454 3.59 7.91 7.90
N PRO A 455 2.32 7.46 7.80
CA PRO A 455 1.18 8.29 8.18
C PRO A 455 1.24 8.75 9.64
N ALA A 456 1.76 7.90 10.53
CA ALA A 456 1.92 8.22 11.95
C ALA A 456 2.82 9.44 12.17
N TRP A 457 3.92 9.55 11.41
CA TRP A 457 4.79 10.72 11.46
C TRP A 457 4.08 11.99 10.97
N VAL A 458 3.38 11.94 9.83
CA VAL A 458 2.63 13.10 9.32
C VAL A 458 1.58 13.58 10.32
N LEU A 459 0.87 12.66 10.97
CA LEU A 459 -0.10 12.99 12.02
C LEU A 459 0.57 13.61 13.24
N LYS A 460 1.74 13.11 13.65
CA LYS A 460 2.54 13.69 14.73
C LYS A 460 2.92 15.14 14.40
N ILE A 461 3.43 15.41 13.21
CA ILE A 461 3.80 16.77 12.80
C ILE A 461 2.57 17.69 12.76
N LYS A 462 1.45 17.24 12.15
CA LYS A 462 0.20 18.02 12.15
C LYS A 462 -0.26 18.35 13.57
N ALA A 463 -0.16 17.42 14.51
CA ALA A 463 -0.53 17.65 15.91
C ALA A 463 0.40 18.65 16.61
N VAL A 464 1.72 18.57 16.38
CA VAL A 464 2.70 19.55 16.90
C VAL A 464 2.38 20.94 16.36
N THR A 465 2.27 21.07 15.04
CA THR A 465 2.11 22.35 14.34
C THR A 465 0.74 22.99 14.60
N SER A 466 -0.35 22.21 14.68
CA SER A 466 -1.68 22.74 15.02
C SER A 466 -1.83 23.16 16.49
N GLY A 467 -0.79 22.97 17.31
CA GLY A 467 -0.88 23.27 18.73
C GLY A 467 -1.81 22.33 19.48
N ASP A 468 -2.06 21.11 18.97
CA ASP A 468 -2.68 20.01 19.71
C ASP A 468 -1.71 19.46 20.78
N LYS A 469 -1.29 20.38 21.66
CA LYS A 469 -0.48 20.13 22.85
C LYS A 469 -1.15 19.10 23.76
N TRP A 470 -2.46 18.87 23.62
CA TRP A 470 -3.21 17.87 24.39
C TRP A 470 -2.92 16.44 23.93
N GLY A 471 -2.88 16.18 22.61
CA GLY A 471 -2.45 14.89 22.05
C GLY A 471 -1.03 14.52 22.46
N LEU A 472 -0.07 15.44 22.30
CA LEU A 472 1.34 15.21 22.63
C LEU A 472 1.62 15.10 24.13
N LYS A 473 0.95 15.91 24.97
CA LYS A 473 1.00 15.73 26.44
C LYS A 473 0.41 14.39 26.86
N ASN A 474 -0.65 13.92 26.20
CA ASN A 474 -1.20 12.60 26.48
C ASN A 474 -0.22 11.48 26.11
N ILE A 475 0.54 11.61 25.01
CA ILE A 475 1.60 10.68 24.63
C ILE A 475 2.73 10.70 25.65
N ALA A 476 3.30 11.86 25.97
CA ALA A 476 4.39 11.98 26.94
C ALA A 476 3.98 11.46 28.33
N LYS A 477 2.76 11.82 28.78
CA LYS A 477 2.18 11.30 30.02
C LYS A 477 1.97 9.79 29.96
N TRP A 478 1.51 9.25 28.83
CA TRP A 478 1.35 7.82 28.64
C TRP A 478 2.69 7.08 28.71
N SER A 479 3.75 7.62 28.09
CA SER A 479 5.08 7.00 28.10
C SER A 479 5.65 6.90 29.51
N GLN A 480 5.49 7.95 30.32
CA GLN A 480 5.96 7.98 31.72
C GLN A 480 5.15 7.09 32.68
N ILE A 481 4.00 6.55 32.27
CA ILE A 481 3.18 5.69 33.13
C ILE A 481 3.69 4.25 33.11
N GLN A 482 3.76 3.65 34.31
CA GLN A 482 4.04 2.23 34.50
C GLN A 482 3.20 1.37 33.54
N PRO A 483 3.82 0.59 32.64
CA PRO A 483 3.11 -0.17 31.61
C PRO A 483 2.09 -1.17 32.18
N VAL A 484 2.56 -2.09 33.03
CA VAL A 484 1.78 -3.15 33.69
C VAL A 484 2.03 -3.06 35.20
N SER A 485 1.00 -3.23 36.01
CA SER A 485 1.12 -3.27 37.47
C SER A 485 1.95 -4.48 37.92
N SER A 486 2.55 -4.41 39.12
CA SER A 486 3.02 -5.62 39.78
C SER A 486 1.83 -6.49 40.22
N ASN A 487 2.08 -7.66 40.81
CA ASN A 487 1.01 -8.50 41.32
C ASN A 487 0.24 -7.79 42.45
N ILE A 488 -1.08 -7.72 42.33
CA ILE A 488 -1.94 -7.18 43.38
C ILE A 488 -2.05 -8.21 44.50
N THR A 489 -1.60 -7.84 45.70
CA THR A 489 -1.54 -8.75 46.84
C THR A 489 -2.10 -8.11 48.11
N ARG A 490 -2.52 -8.95 49.06
CA ARG A 490 -2.81 -8.56 50.45
C ARG A 490 -2.10 -9.51 51.42
N ARG A 491 -2.13 -9.18 52.72
CA ARG A 491 -1.54 -10.00 53.81
C ARG A 491 -0.07 -10.35 53.54
N SER A 492 0.73 -9.33 53.21
CA SER A 492 2.17 -9.47 52.94
C SER A 492 2.53 -10.44 51.80
N GLY A 493 1.67 -10.55 50.78
CA GLY A 493 1.94 -11.35 49.58
C GLY A 493 1.40 -12.78 49.62
N GLN A 494 0.69 -13.18 50.68
CA GLN A 494 0.08 -14.51 50.79
C GLN A 494 -1.09 -14.68 49.82
N ASP A 495 -1.94 -13.66 49.71
CA ASP A 495 -3.10 -13.68 48.80
C ASP A 495 -2.77 -12.84 47.57
N LYS A 496 -2.93 -13.44 46.39
CA LYS A 496 -2.60 -12.81 45.12
C LYS A 496 -3.78 -12.84 44.16
N ALA A 497 -4.10 -11.70 43.57
CA ALA A 497 -5.17 -11.61 42.60
C ALA A 497 -4.72 -12.08 41.21
N PRO A 498 -5.62 -12.67 40.41
CA PRO A 498 -5.35 -13.05 39.01
C PRO A 498 -5.44 -11.85 38.04
N LEU A 499 -5.57 -10.62 38.55
CA LEU A 499 -5.75 -9.41 37.75
C LEU A 499 -4.53 -8.49 37.82
N LEU A 500 -4.19 -7.88 36.69
CA LEU A 500 -3.18 -6.83 36.57
C LEU A 500 -3.81 -5.57 35.98
N GLY A 501 -3.36 -4.39 36.39
CA GLY A 501 -3.73 -3.12 35.77
C GLY A 501 -2.68 -2.65 34.78
N MET A 502 -3.04 -2.43 33.52
CA MET A 502 -2.10 -1.92 32.50
C MET A 502 -2.59 -0.66 31.79
N LYS A 503 -1.67 0.09 31.19
CA LYS A 503 -2.01 1.15 30.21
C LYS A 503 -2.30 0.52 28.84
N THR A 504 -3.09 1.19 28.01
CA THR A 504 -3.37 0.72 26.62
C THR A 504 -2.07 0.56 25.86
N LEU A 505 -1.89 -0.54 25.11
CA LEU A 505 -0.73 -0.78 24.24
C LEU A 505 -0.77 0.12 22.99
N ARG A 506 0.34 0.24 22.27
CA ARG A 506 0.40 0.89 20.95
C ARG A 506 1.19 0.02 19.97
N GLU A 507 0.71 -0.07 18.74
CA GLU A 507 1.46 -0.77 17.67
C GLU A 507 2.80 -0.08 17.45
N GLY A 508 3.89 -0.85 17.41
CA GLY A 508 5.24 -0.34 17.15
C GLY A 508 5.93 0.42 18.31
N ASP A 509 5.32 0.55 19.49
CA ASP A 509 5.98 1.19 20.64
C ASP A 509 7.14 0.34 21.19
N VAL A 510 8.27 0.99 21.46
CA VAL A 510 9.52 0.32 21.86
C VAL A 510 9.49 -0.22 23.29
N GLU A 511 8.58 0.27 24.15
CA GLU A 511 8.49 -0.15 25.56
C GLU A 511 7.20 -0.92 25.89
N HIS A 512 6.07 -0.60 25.24
CA HIS A 512 4.75 -1.17 25.55
C HIS A 512 3.89 -1.38 24.29
N SER A 513 4.34 -2.32 23.46
CA SER A 513 3.63 -2.85 22.29
C SER A 513 3.25 -4.34 22.47
N PRO A 514 2.37 -4.91 21.61
CA PRO A 514 1.99 -6.32 21.70
C PRO A 514 3.19 -7.27 21.71
N LYS A 515 4.18 -7.03 20.85
CA LYS A 515 5.41 -7.83 20.78
C LYS A 515 6.19 -7.81 22.09
N ILE A 516 6.44 -6.62 22.65
CA ILE A 516 7.19 -6.47 23.90
C ILE A 516 6.45 -7.10 25.08
N LEU A 517 5.11 -6.97 25.12
CA LEU A 517 4.31 -7.59 26.17
C LEU A 517 4.31 -9.12 26.08
N GLU A 518 4.17 -9.68 24.87
CA GLU A 518 4.26 -11.12 24.65
C GLU A 518 5.65 -11.66 25.05
N GLU A 519 6.74 -10.98 24.62
CA GLU A 519 8.11 -11.33 24.97
C GLU A 519 8.39 -11.26 26.48
N ARG A 520 7.72 -10.35 27.21
CA ARG A 520 7.84 -10.23 28.67
C ARG A 520 7.29 -11.45 29.42
N PHE A 521 6.26 -12.12 28.91
CA PHE A 521 5.61 -13.25 29.59
C PHE A 521 5.92 -14.62 28.99
N TYR A 522 6.33 -14.68 27.71
CA TYR A 522 6.58 -15.92 26.98
C TYR A 522 7.91 -15.95 26.23
N GLY A 523 8.63 -14.82 26.16
CA GLY A 523 9.94 -14.72 25.51
C GLY A 523 11.11 -14.92 26.47
N PRO A 524 12.35 -14.70 25.98
CA PRO A 524 13.58 -14.84 26.78
C PRO A 524 13.60 -13.94 28.03
N LEU A 525 12.87 -12.82 27.98
CA LEU A 525 12.74 -11.85 29.07
C LEU A 525 11.82 -12.34 30.22
N SER A 526 11.08 -13.44 30.01
CA SER A 526 10.18 -14.00 31.03
C SER A 526 10.90 -14.42 32.31
N ALA A 527 12.18 -14.83 32.23
CA ALA A 527 12.96 -15.21 33.41
C ALA A 527 13.29 -14.02 34.32
N SER A 528 13.28 -12.80 33.78
CA SER A 528 13.53 -11.54 34.50
C SER A 528 12.25 -10.77 34.86
N ASN A 529 11.07 -11.35 34.65
CA ASN A 529 9.80 -10.66 34.86
C ASN A 529 9.53 -10.48 36.38
N ASP A 530 9.29 -9.24 36.78
CA ASP A 530 8.91 -8.84 38.14
C ASP A 530 7.48 -9.28 38.51
N VAL A 531 6.67 -9.64 37.51
CA VAL A 531 5.31 -10.16 37.69
C VAL A 531 5.36 -11.69 37.70
N LYS A 532 4.97 -12.30 38.82
CA LYS A 532 4.85 -13.76 38.93
C LYS A 532 3.57 -14.23 38.22
N GLY A 533 3.60 -15.33 37.48
CA GLY A 533 2.43 -15.94 36.79
C GLY A 533 2.41 -15.67 35.28
N HIS A 534 1.44 -16.27 34.58
CA HIS A 534 1.36 -16.23 33.11
C HIS A 534 0.20 -15.36 32.64
N LEU A 535 0.50 -14.35 31.81
CA LEU A 535 -0.52 -13.47 31.24
C LEU A 535 -1.26 -14.18 30.11
N ILE A 536 -2.48 -14.64 30.35
CA ILE A 536 -3.26 -15.41 29.38
C ILE A 536 -4.23 -14.55 28.57
N ALA A 537 -4.62 -13.39 29.09
CA ALA A 537 -5.61 -12.53 28.44
C ALA A 537 -5.46 -11.05 28.75
N ILE A 538 -5.98 -10.23 27.85
CA ILE A 538 -6.16 -8.79 28.00
C ILE A 538 -7.65 -8.47 27.92
N VAL A 539 -8.16 -7.75 28.92
CA VAL A 539 -9.51 -7.18 28.93
C VAL A 539 -9.44 -5.68 28.71
N ASP A 540 -9.86 -5.26 27.52
CA ASP A 540 -9.94 -3.87 27.12
C ASP A 540 -11.29 -3.28 27.51
N ILE A 541 -11.28 -2.36 28.48
CA ILE A 541 -12.49 -1.69 28.97
C ILE A 541 -12.71 -0.31 28.34
N SER A 542 -11.89 0.09 27.36
CA SER A 542 -12.10 1.33 26.60
C SER A 542 -13.30 1.23 25.66
N ALA A 543 -13.85 2.38 25.25
CA ALA A 543 -14.92 2.41 24.25
C ALA A 543 -14.37 2.33 22.82
N ASP A 544 -13.19 2.91 22.60
CA ASP A 544 -12.56 3.05 21.29
C ASP A 544 -11.96 1.73 20.79
N ILE A 545 -11.71 1.64 19.48
CA ILE A 545 -10.96 0.52 18.90
C ILE A 545 -9.51 0.56 19.42
N PRO A 546 -8.90 -0.57 19.83
CA PRO A 546 -7.53 -0.57 20.34
C PRO A 546 -6.53 -0.05 19.29
N PRO A 547 -5.55 0.79 19.67
CA PRO A 547 -4.52 1.31 18.75
C PRO A 547 -3.38 0.30 18.51
N TYR A 548 -3.71 -0.98 18.57
CA TYR A 548 -2.83 -2.12 18.35
C TYR A 548 -3.68 -3.29 17.84
N SER A 549 -3.08 -4.18 17.07
CA SER A 549 -3.73 -5.35 16.52
C SER A 549 -3.74 -6.48 17.56
N PRO A 550 -4.93 -6.95 17.99
CA PRO A 550 -5.03 -8.13 18.85
C PRO A 550 -4.46 -9.41 18.21
N LYS A 551 -4.34 -9.44 16.87
CA LYS A 551 -3.80 -10.58 16.12
C LYS A 551 -2.27 -10.72 16.25
N SER A 552 -1.60 -9.72 16.84
CA SER A 552 -0.15 -9.75 17.05
C SER A 552 0.27 -10.69 18.19
N PHE A 553 -0.67 -11.13 19.04
CA PHE A 553 -0.40 -12.06 20.13
C PHE A 553 -0.55 -13.53 19.68
N SER A 554 0.31 -14.41 20.20
CA SER A 554 0.24 -15.86 19.95
C SER A 554 -0.38 -16.59 21.14
N HIS A 555 -0.04 -16.17 22.37
CA HIS A 555 -0.47 -16.79 23.62
C HIS A 555 -1.54 -15.96 24.34
N ILE A 556 -1.47 -14.63 24.23
CA ILE A 556 -2.36 -13.71 24.96
C ILE A 556 -3.65 -13.48 24.16
N LYS A 557 -4.81 -13.84 24.73
CA LYS A 557 -6.12 -13.60 24.09
C LYS A 557 -6.66 -12.20 24.42
N TYR A 558 -7.28 -11.55 23.45
CA TYR A 558 -7.90 -10.23 23.63
C TYR A 558 -9.42 -10.31 23.78
N TYR A 559 -9.95 -9.59 24.77
CA TYR A 559 -11.38 -9.48 25.03
C TYR A 559 -11.78 -8.00 25.21
N LYS A 560 -12.85 -7.60 24.52
CA LYS A 560 -13.44 -6.26 24.64
C LYS A 560 -14.57 -6.26 25.67
N CYS A 561 -14.47 -5.40 26.68
CA CYS A 561 -15.50 -5.18 27.70
C CYS A 561 -15.74 -3.68 27.89
N ALA A 562 -16.25 -3.02 26.84
CA ALA A 562 -16.32 -1.56 26.76
C ALA A 562 -17.10 -0.91 27.92
N THR A 563 -16.58 0.22 28.41
CA THR A 563 -17.22 1.08 29.42
C THR A 563 -17.25 2.53 28.94
N VAL A 564 -18.20 3.31 29.48
CA VAL A 564 -18.32 4.75 29.18
C VAL A 564 -17.11 5.50 29.75
N SER A 565 -16.53 6.40 28.95
CA SER A 565 -15.35 7.16 29.34
C SER A 565 -15.65 8.14 30.48
N LYS A 566 -14.73 8.26 31.44
CA LYS A 566 -14.80 9.17 32.61
C LYS A 566 -15.98 8.95 33.57
N VAL A 567 -16.83 7.95 33.33
CA VAL A 567 -17.97 7.62 34.20
C VAL A 567 -17.64 6.36 35.01
N VAL A 568 -18.17 6.29 36.23
CA VAL A 568 -18.07 5.10 37.09
C VAL A 568 -18.89 3.96 36.47
N PRO A 569 -18.31 2.77 36.22
CA PRO A 569 -19.05 1.62 35.73
C PRO A 569 -20.27 1.28 36.61
N ASP A 570 -21.42 1.09 35.97
CA ASP A 570 -22.67 0.72 36.63
C ASP A 570 -22.69 -0.78 37.01
N GLN A 571 -23.74 -1.20 37.74
CA GLN A 571 -23.86 -2.60 38.18
C GLN A 571 -23.89 -3.59 37.01
N SER A 572 -24.42 -3.17 35.85
CA SER A 572 -24.46 -4.03 34.66
C SER A 572 -23.06 -4.26 34.09
N ALA A 573 -22.24 -3.20 34.02
CA ALA A 573 -20.87 -3.24 33.55
C ALA A 573 -19.97 -4.04 34.49
N ILE A 574 -20.16 -3.90 35.82
CA ILE A 574 -19.44 -4.67 36.83
C ILE A 574 -19.74 -6.17 36.67
N ARG A 575 -21.02 -6.56 36.58
CA ARG A 575 -21.41 -7.96 36.39
C ARG A 575 -20.85 -8.55 35.09
N ARG A 576 -20.91 -7.80 33.98
CA ARG A 576 -20.32 -8.25 32.70
C ARG A 576 -18.82 -8.45 32.81
N PHE A 577 -18.12 -7.54 33.47
CA PHE A 577 -16.68 -7.65 33.68
C PHE A 577 -16.33 -8.85 34.56
N ILE A 578 -17.00 -9.03 35.69
CA ILE A 578 -16.77 -10.17 36.60
C ILE A 578 -17.05 -11.50 35.88
N GLN A 579 -18.16 -11.59 35.15
CA GLN A 579 -18.51 -12.80 34.38
C GLN A 579 -17.41 -13.13 33.37
N LEU A 580 -16.99 -12.14 32.56
CA LEU A 580 -15.93 -12.33 31.58
C LEU A 580 -14.62 -12.79 32.21
N VAL A 581 -14.23 -12.21 33.35
CA VAL A 581 -13.02 -12.64 34.07
C VAL A 581 -13.15 -14.09 34.54
N ASN A 582 -14.29 -14.47 35.12
CA ASN A 582 -14.53 -15.84 35.56
C ASN A 582 -14.51 -16.83 34.39
N ASP A 583 -15.13 -16.48 33.26
CA ASP A 583 -15.15 -17.31 32.05
C ASP A 583 -13.73 -17.57 31.56
N ILE A 584 -12.92 -16.50 31.40
CA ILE A 584 -11.52 -16.60 30.97
C ILE A 584 -10.69 -17.47 31.91
N LEU A 585 -10.88 -17.34 33.24
CA LEU A 585 -10.14 -18.13 34.23
C LEU A 585 -10.60 -19.60 34.25
N SER A 586 -11.89 -19.87 34.01
CA SER A 586 -12.44 -21.23 34.00
C SER A 586 -12.08 -22.04 32.76
N GLU A 587 -11.89 -21.36 31.62
CA GLU A 587 -11.53 -21.98 30.34
C GLU A 587 -10.02 -22.26 30.20
N ASN A 588 -9.21 -21.94 31.21
CA ASN A 588 -7.77 -21.96 31.11
C ASN A 588 -7.12 -22.89 32.14
N GLU A 589 -6.24 -23.79 31.68
CA GLU A 589 -5.53 -24.78 32.50
C GLU A 589 -4.09 -24.35 32.88
N VAL A 590 -3.67 -23.13 32.51
CA VAL A 590 -2.32 -22.62 32.80
C VAL A 590 -2.15 -22.37 34.30
N GLU A 591 -1.01 -22.77 34.84
CA GLU A 591 -0.68 -22.55 36.25
C GLU A 591 -0.52 -21.04 36.54
N ASN A 592 -1.15 -20.53 37.60
CA ASN A 592 -1.11 -19.11 37.99
C ASN A 592 -1.50 -18.13 36.86
N PRO A 593 -2.73 -18.24 36.29
CA PRO A 593 -3.17 -17.42 35.17
C PRO A 593 -3.39 -15.97 35.59
N LEU A 594 -3.00 -15.03 34.73
CA LEU A 594 -3.17 -13.60 34.91
C LEU A 594 -3.97 -12.99 33.75
N ILE A 595 -4.77 -11.99 34.08
CA ILE A 595 -5.54 -11.20 33.12
C ILE A 595 -5.18 -9.73 33.30
N ALA A 596 -4.70 -9.08 32.23
CA ALA A 596 -4.41 -7.66 32.25
C ALA A 596 -5.63 -6.85 31.84
N VAL A 597 -6.02 -5.88 32.67
CA VAL A 597 -7.17 -5.01 32.44
C VAL A 597 -6.67 -3.62 32.12
N HIS A 598 -7.19 -2.99 31.07
CA HIS A 598 -6.81 -1.62 30.73
C HIS A 598 -7.96 -0.76 30.21
N CYS A 599 -7.89 0.50 30.58
CA CYS A 599 -8.44 1.60 29.78
C CYS A 599 -7.25 2.34 29.16
N HIS A 600 -7.35 3.64 28.91
CA HIS A 600 -6.26 4.42 28.34
C HIS A 600 -4.97 4.40 29.20
N TYR A 601 -5.05 4.87 30.46
CA TYR A 601 -3.90 4.96 31.38
C TYR A 601 -3.85 3.85 32.45
N GLY A 602 -4.90 3.03 32.57
CA GLY A 602 -4.92 1.92 33.52
C GLY A 602 -5.15 2.27 34.99
N PHE A 603 -5.70 3.45 35.32
CA PHE A 603 -5.90 3.88 36.72
C PHE A 603 -7.35 3.83 37.20
N ASN A 604 -8.22 4.75 36.74
CA ASN A 604 -9.53 4.97 37.37
C ASN A 604 -10.53 3.83 37.11
N ARG A 605 -11.06 3.73 35.88
CA ARG A 605 -12.01 2.67 35.51
C ARG A 605 -11.41 1.27 35.69
N THR A 606 -10.13 1.13 35.34
CA THR A 606 -9.36 -0.10 35.52
C THR A 606 -9.28 -0.50 36.98
N GLY A 607 -8.79 0.39 37.85
CA GLY A 607 -8.69 0.13 39.27
C GLY A 607 -10.04 -0.11 39.92
N PHE A 608 -11.07 0.62 39.50
CA PHE A 608 -12.43 0.43 40.00
C PHE A 608 -12.99 -0.96 39.71
N LEU A 609 -12.92 -1.42 38.45
CA LEU A 609 -13.41 -2.75 38.09
C LEU A 609 -12.58 -3.87 38.71
N ILE A 610 -11.25 -3.70 38.76
CA ILE A 610 -10.37 -4.61 39.50
C ILE A 610 -10.81 -4.68 40.97
N CYS A 611 -10.98 -3.54 41.65
CA CYS A 611 -11.40 -3.51 43.06
C CYS A 611 -12.77 -4.17 43.25
N CYS A 612 -13.74 -3.94 42.36
CA CYS A 612 -15.04 -4.63 42.42
C CYS A 612 -14.87 -6.16 42.36
N TYR A 613 -13.99 -6.68 41.50
CA TYR A 613 -13.70 -8.12 41.45
C TYR A 613 -13.01 -8.62 42.73
N LEU A 614 -12.03 -7.87 43.26
CA LEU A 614 -11.35 -8.23 44.51
C LEU A 614 -12.34 -8.32 45.69
N ILE A 615 -13.32 -7.43 45.73
CA ILE A 615 -14.34 -7.38 46.78
C ILE A 615 -15.39 -8.49 46.57
N GLU A 616 -16.05 -8.51 45.41
CA GLU A 616 -17.19 -9.41 45.17
C GLU A 616 -16.79 -10.89 45.02
N VAL A 617 -15.59 -11.18 44.49
CA VAL A 617 -15.15 -12.54 44.17
C VAL A 617 -14.09 -13.06 45.16
N LEU A 618 -13.11 -12.23 45.53
CA LEU A 618 -12.01 -12.65 46.41
C LEU A 618 -12.24 -12.32 47.89
N GLY A 619 -13.34 -11.64 48.23
CA GLY A 619 -13.68 -11.29 49.60
C GLY A 619 -12.69 -10.30 50.25
N TRP A 620 -12.17 -9.35 49.48
CA TRP A 620 -11.34 -8.27 50.01
C TRP A 620 -12.24 -7.17 50.58
N SER A 621 -11.81 -6.53 51.68
CA SER A 621 -12.48 -5.29 52.10
C SER A 621 -12.22 -4.18 51.08
N VAL A 622 -13.07 -3.14 51.06
CA VAL A 622 -12.88 -1.98 50.16
C VAL A 622 -11.50 -1.37 50.36
N LYS A 623 -11.09 -1.21 51.62
CA LYS A 623 -9.76 -0.71 51.98
C LYS A 623 -8.64 -1.59 51.43
N GLU A 624 -8.70 -2.91 51.64
CA GLU A 624 -7.69 -3.85 51.12
C GLU A 624 -7.60 -3.81 49.59
N ALA A 625 -8.73 -3.76 48.88
CA ALA A 625 -8.77 -3.71 47.43
C ALA A 625 -8.13 -2.42 46.87
N VAL A 626 -8.49 -1.26 47.45
CA VAL A 626 -7.96 0.04 47.02
C VAL A 626 -6.47 0.16 47.36
N GLU A 627 -6.04 -0.25 48.56
CA GLU A 627 -4.64 -0.21 48.97
C GLU A 627 -3.77 -1.20 48.17
N GLY A 628 -4.27 -2.42 47.93
CA GLY A 628 -3.59 -3.42 47.13
C GLY A 628 -3.38 -2.97 45.68
N PHE A 629 -4.42 -2.40 45.04
CA PHE A 629 -4.27 -1.86 43.68
C PHE A 629 -3.32 -0.66 43.65
N LYS A 630 -3.39 0.23 44.65
CA LYS A 630 -2.49 1.38 44.78
C LYS A 630 -1.03 0.97 44.93
N ALA A 631 -0.74 -0.06 45.73
CA ALA A 631 0.61 -0.58 45.89
C ALA A 631 1.14 -1.20 44.59
N ALA A 632 0.29 -1.95 43.87
CA ALA A 632 0.66 -2.60 42.63
C ALA A 632 0.83 -1.64 41.43
N LYS A 633 0.04 -0.56 41.41
CA LYS A 633 0.07 0.46 40.35
C LYS A 633 -0.05 1.88 40.93
N PRO A 634 1.05 2.45 41.48
CA PRO A 634 1.02 3.79 42.05
C PRO A 634 0.58 4.86 41.03
N PRO A 635 -0.24 5.86 41.42
CA PRO A 635 -0.77 6.13 42.77
C PRO A 635 -2.10 5.43 43.09
N GLY A 636 -2.52 4.45 42.28
CA GLY A 636 -3.83 3.80 42.35
C GLY A 636 -4.93 4.56 41.59
N ILE A 637 -6.18 4.41 42.03
CA ILE A 637 -7.32 5.17 41.50
C ILE A 637 -7.09 6.67 41.80
N LYS A 638 -7.06 7.50 40.76
CA LYS A 638 -6.69 8.92 40.85
C LYS A 638 -7.87 9.82 41.20
N HIS A 639 -9.07 9.49 40.74
CA HIS A 639 -10.25 10.32 40.93
C HIS A 639 -11.06 9.83 42.15
N PRO A 640 -11.30 10.69 43.16
CA PRO A 640 -11.97 10.31 44.41
C PRO A 640 -13.34 9.68 44.21
N HIS A 641 -14.15 10.19 43.27
CA HIS A 641 -15.50 9.68 43.04
C HIS A 641 -15.57 8.19 42.62
N PHE A 642 -14.48 7.62 42.07
CA PHE A 642 -14.41 6.17 41.85
C PHE A 642 -14.20 5.40 43.15
N ILE A 643 -13.39 5.95 44.08
CA ILE A 643 -13.17 5.36 45.41
C ILE A 643 -14.44 5.48 46.24
N ASP A 644 -15.07 6.66 46.27
CA ASP A 644 -16.31 6.92 47.00
C ASP A 644 -17.42 5.95 46.54
N ALA A 645 -17.51 5.69 45.23
CA ALA A 645 -18.47 4.73 44.69
C ALA A 645 -18.21 3.27 45.10
N LEU A 646 -16.98 2.89 45.46
CA LEU A 646 -16.69 1.57 46.05
C LEU A 646 -17.21 1.52 47.50
N TYR A 647 -16.91 2.55 48.30
CA TYR A 647 -17.36 2.64 49.69
C TYR A 647 -18.89 2.67 49.80
N VAL A 648 -19.56 3.53 49.01
CA VAL A 648 -21.02 3.61 48.96
C VAL A 648 -21.66 2.28 48.56
N ARG A 649 -20.98 1.47 47.74
CA ARG A 649 -21.53 0.20 47.27
C ARG A 649 -21.34 -0.93 48.29
N TYR A 650 -20.19 -1.01 48.95
CA TYR A 650 -19.78 -2.22 49.68
C TYR A 650 -19.57 -2.03 51.20
N GLU A 651 -19.60 -0.81 51.75
CA GLU A 651 -19.45 -0.53 53.19
C GLU A 651 -20.74 0.01 53.85
N ASN A 652 -21.92 -0.41 53.39
CA ASN A 652 -23.19 -0.16 54.12
C ASN A 652 -23.52 -1.27 55.11
#